data_AF-A0A7T7V041-F1
#
_entry.id   AF-A0A7T7V041-F1
#
_cell.length_a   1.000
_cell.length_b   1.000
_cell.length_c   1.000
_cell.angle_alpha   90.00
_cell.angle_beta   90.00
_cell.angle_gamma   90.00
#
_symmetry.space_group_name_H-M   'P 1'
#
loop_
_entity.id
_entity.type
_entity.pdbx_description
1 polymer ?
#
loop_
_entity_poly.entity_id
_entity_poly.type
_entity_poly.pdbx_seq_one_letter_code
_entity_poly.pdbx_strand_id
1 'polypeptide(L)'
;MKRNLFLFFLKSKTAEVEVKNTLVSSLAPKILTKEEDIKNIQPYLDKLKETIETEGISNIALTGGYGSGKSTIIKTFQSQNQQYSFLNISLASFNKKNEEDKEDKSILQSEKKRQKEELERLLEVSILQQIFYHVKPQQIPESRFKRIDNISGLRIFGISMGFVLWVVSTILLLKYNYLDRINPANWSTKESFDWWSLPIFLISLSGLGILSKLVINLFSNSKINKVNIKGELELGDNINKSVFNEHLEEILYFFERTKYDVVIIEDLDRFDSTDIFTKLREINILLNNSLLINREINFVYAVGDDLFKDRKERVKFFEYIIPVIPFINSSNADEQLSLLIKESGLEQNIFTKEFTSDITTFIDDIDMRLLTNIFQEFVIYRKTLKPEFIKKNDELFAMVTYKNLYPTDFTELGKKKGKLYELINNKKDYIKNIITKIDEKIKDKNVEVENIKKETITDIEELKSIYFQKILSKIPTNALINQTIINNDFEELITKQKLSYKYQNRNYGDLFDNEFDFKFSEIENEINPEFTYEERVGLIESKKNDNVNSLKNEIDKLKTKKSQIQNWDLKQIFIEVDIDQYLDRFSDGKLLRSLILEGYINENYNDYISLFYEGSLTKNDKKFEQNVKSRFNSEFNYKLANIDNLLKEKHLAELKYFEREAILNFDLLDYLGKNYNKYSIKYDLVIKLLSNKKERSIQFIDDYIKNEDRPLEIFFEKLVENWKDFWEYIVEESFYDRNKIDQYLRLMITYTNVETILNNQSKKFLNEMIETNPHFLSLVKDDNGKNYYNKITNLLKGLDTKFESLDNPNEETEFFFEYVYINNHYKINKGNVLQMLYIFKKTIKVTNKFEEEEEEEEDDFDYKNYTTILKSDRNQLIEYINSNITKYVNDVYLNLENNKFEEENNFIKLLNDINLSSKSKVNLIQKVETKISDLLDIDDTKIKTQLLIHKRVIPNWSNVIEYYTLLEKKITDILINFLNSEDVYSKLLKEKLLKENKDFEISLIKCNELSVESYNSLLNSTYYNWNSIDFDNLNVEKALILLNKKLNTTKSNYDLLREHFPNNHIILIEKDFKKFIENISEFETDENDVLLLLKSNKISLENKFYYITKLDESTITLNKETSKLVGEIILQKSKIIELSIDTLKHIVVNLLREEKRILLINLYFEKITNDDIIDLLKSIWNYDNLFKNRKPTFDKTEYNRILLERLKAKGLIKNYYDNKWNDKEFRVTTNY
;
A
#
# COMPACT_ATOMS: atom_id res chain seq x y z
N MET A 1 102.30 -37.75 -16.99
CA MET A 1 102.32 -36.92 -18.23
C MET A 1 102.21 -37.89 -19.41
N LYS A 2 101.16 -38.04 -20.23
CA LYS A 2 99.96 -37.28 -20.57
C LYS A 2 98.74 -38.24 -20.52
N ARG A 3 97.88 -38.05 -19.52
CA ARG A 3 96.60 -38.74 -19.33
C ARG A 3 95.70 -37.70 -18.66
N ASN A 4 95.32 -36.65 -19.40
CA ASN A 4 94.48 -35.55 -18.89
C ASN A 4 93.90 -34.59 -19.95
N LEU A 5 93.61 -35.03 -21.19
CA LEU A 5 92.97 -34.14 -22.18
C LEU A 5 91.80 -34.72 -23.00
N PHE A 6 91.32 -35.95 -22.71
CA PHE A 6 90.24 -36.57 -23.49
C PHE A 6 88.96 -36.89 -22.68
N LEU A 7 88.92 -36.54 -21.39
CA LEU A 7 87.76 -36.76 -20.51
C LEU A 7 86.78 -35.57 -20.45
N PHE A 8 86.94 -34.55 -21.30
CA PHE A 8 86.10 -33.34 -21.27
C PHE A 8 84.89 -33.37 -22.24
N PHE A 9 84.72 -34.42 -23.06
CA PHE A 9 83.66 -34.45 -24.09
C PHE A 9 82.62 -35.57 -23.97
N LEU A 10 82.59 -36.32 -22.87
CA LEU A 10 81.56 -37.33 -22.59
C LEU A 10 80.98 -37.13 -21.18
N LYS A 11 80.25 -36.02 -21.00
CA LYS A 11 79.21 -35.96 -19.98
C LYS A 11 77.89 -36.12 -20.70
N SER A 12 77.23 -37.25 -20.46
CA SER A 12 75.85 -37.50 -20.84
C SER A 12 75.02 -36.29 -20.43
N LYS A 13 74.39 -35.63 -21.41
CA LYS A 13 73.25 -34.75 -21.16
C LYS A 13 72.17 -35.62 -20.52
N THR A 14 72.11 -35.66 -19.19
CA THR A 14 70.84 -35.73 -18.49
C THR A 14 70.10 -34.47 -18.92
N ALA A 15 69.16 -34.63 -19.84
CA ALA A 15 68.18 -33.59 -20.11
C ALA A 15 67.34 -33.47 -18.83
N GLU A 16 67.73 -32.57 -17.93
CA GLU A 16 66.77 -32.00 -17.00
C GLU A 16 65.67 -31.39 -17.87
N VAL A 17 64.49 -32.01 -17.81
CA VAL A 17 63.28 -31.45 -18.39
C VAL A 17 62.96 -30.23 -17.54
N GLU A 18 63.43 -29.07 -17.99
CA GLU A 18 63.01 -27.78 -17.48
C GLU A 18 61.49 -27.70 -17.70
N VAL A 19 60.71 -27.93 -16.64
CA VAL A 19 59.25 -27.78 -16.68
C VAL A 19 58.97 -26.30 -16.81
N LYS A 20 58.89 -25.81 -18.05
CA LYS A 20 58.17 -24.57 -18.33
C LYS A 20 56.76 -24.78 -17.82
N ASN A 21 56.36 -24.03 -16.78
CA ASN A 21 54.97 -23.89 -16.37
C ASN A 21 54.19 -23.21 -17.51
N THR A 22 53.83 -23.99 -18.52
CA THR A 22 52.83 -23.60 -19.51
C THR A 22 51.46 -23.86 -18.92
N LEU A 23 50.59 -22.85 -18.90
CA LEU A 23 49.16 -22.89 -18.52
C LEU A 23 48.30 -23.77 -19.45
N VAL A 24 48.92 -24.71 -20.20
CA VAL A 24 48.29 -25.57 -21.19
C VAL A 24 48.36 -27.00 -20.69
N SER A 25 47.22 -27.56 -20.27
CA SER A 25 47.14 -28.99 -19.94
C SER A 25 47.03 -29.82 -21.23
N SER A 26 47.96 -30.73 -21.47
CA SER A 26 47.87 -31.63 -22.64
C SER A 26 46.80 -32.72 -22.41
N LEU A 27 46.03 -33.04 -23.45
CA LEU A 27 45.14 -34.22 -23.48
C LEU A 27 45.90 -35.55 -23.63
N ALA A 28 47.21 -35.48 -23.92
CA ALA A 28 48.06 -36.66 -24.00
C ALA A 28 48.22 -37.31 -22.62
N PRO A 29 48.38 -38.65 -22.54
CA PRO A 29 48.66 -39.32 -21.27
C PRO A 29 49.91 -38.72 -20.63
N LYS A 30 49.77 -38.30 -19.37
CA LYS A 30 50.82 -37.66 -18.58
C LYS A 30 51.64 -38.72 -17.85
N ILE A 31 52.91 -38.40 -17.57
CA ILE A 31 53.72 -39.17 -16.62
C ILE A 31 53.43 -38.57 -15.24
N LEU A 32 52.99 -39.40 -14.30
CA LEU A 32 52.74 -38.93 -12.94
C LEU A 32 54.07 -38.72 -12.21
N THR A 33 54.29 -37.52 -11.69
CA THR A 33 55.54 -37.14 -10.99
C THR A 33 55.32 -36.78 -9.52
N LYS A 34 54.08 -36.55 -9.08
CA LYS A 34 53.75 -36.28 -7.67
C LYS A 34 53.70 -37.59 -6.88
N GLU A 35 54.28 -37.60 -5.69
CA GLU A 35 54.33 -38.81 -4.85
C GLU A 35 52.93 -39.34 -4.47
N GLU A 36 51.98 -38.45 -4.19
CA GLU A 36 50.59 -38.80 -3.87
C GLU A 36 49.88 -39.51 -5.04
N ASP A 37 50.03 -38.99 -6.26
CA ASP A 37 49.43 -39.55 -7.47
C ASP A 37 50.05 -40.91 -7.85
N ILE A 38 51.37 -41.04 -7.69
CA ILE A 38 52.09 -42.31 -7.93
C ILE A 38 51.63 -43.38 -6.94
N LYS A 39 51.43 -43.03 -5.66
CA LYS A 39 50.97 -43.96 -4.62
C LYS A 39 49.61 -44.58 -4.97
N ASN A 40 48.72 -43.82 -5.59
CA ASN A 40 47.39 -44.30 -6.00
C ASN A 40 47.46 -45.36 -7.11
N ILE A 41 48.48 -45.33 -7.96
CA ILE A 41 48.65 -46.28 -9.08
C ILE A 41 49.71 -47.35 -8.82
N GLN A 42 50.44 -47.26 -7.71
CA GLN A 42 51.51 -48.18 -7.36
C GLN A 42 51.12 -49.66 -7.44
N PRO A 43 49.91 -50.10 -7.00
CA PRO A 43 49.49 -51.49 -7.14
C PRO A 43 49.48 -51.98 -8.60
N TYR A 44 49.14 -51.11 -9.56
CA TYR A 44 49.16 -51.46 -10.98
C TYR A 44 50.59 -51.55 -11.53
N LEU A 45 51.46 -50.63 -11.11
CA LEU A 45 52.87 -50.62 -11.50
C LEU A 45 53.60 -51.87 -10.98
N ASP A 46 53.37 -52.21 -9.72
CA ASP A 46 53.93 -53.41 -9.08
C ASP A 46 53.42 -54.67 -9.78
N LYS A 47 52.12 -54.73 -10.09
CA LYS A 47 51.54 -55.91 -10.74
C LYS A 47 52.00 -56.09 -12.19
N LEU A 48 52.16 -54.99 -12.94
CA LEU A 48 52.77 -55.02 -14.28
C LEU A 48 54.20 -55.54 -14.21
N LYS A 49 54.99 -55.10 -13.23
CA LYS A 49 56.36 -55.59 -13.04
C LYS A 49 56.38 -57.08 -12.71
N GLU A 50 55.59 -57.49 -11.73
CA GLU A 50 55.48 -58.89 -11.29
C GLU A 50 55.10 -59.81 -12.46
N THR A 51 54.11 -59.40 -13.27
CA THR A 51 53.63 -60.22 -14.41
C THR A 51 54.61 -60.30 -15.56
N ILE A 52 55.40 -59.25 -15.83
CA ILE A 52 56.47 -59.28 -16.84
C ILE A 52 57.65 -60.15 -16.39
N GLU A 53 57.95 -60.21 -15.08
CA GLU A 53 59.05 -61.01 -14.52
C GLU A 53 58.68 -62.49 -14.27
N THR A 54 57.41 -62.88 -14.45
CA THR A 54 56.92 -64.24 -14.19
C THR A 54 57.01 -65.12 -15.44
N GLU A 55 57.79 -66.20 -15.36
CA GLU A 55 57.92 -67.18 -16.45
C GLU A 55 56.55 -67.73 -16.89
N GLY A 56 56.33 -67.80 -18.20
CA GLY A 56 55.09 -68.33 -18.80
C GLY A 56 53.96 -67.31 -18.96
N ILE A 57 54.08 -66.08 -18.46
CA ILE A 57 53.11 -65.00 -18.68
C ILE A 57 53.63 -64.05 -19.77
N SER A 58 53.18 -64.25 -21.01
CA SER A 58 53.69 -63.49 -22.16
C SER A 58 52.65 -62.57 -22.82
N ASN A 59 51.34 -62.77 -22.62
CA ASN A 59 50.30 -61.84 -23.08
C ASN A 59 49.53 -61.28 -21.88
N ILE A 60 49.71 -59.99 -21.61
CA ILE A 60 49.17 -59.28 -20.44
C ILE A 60 48.20 -58.20 -20.91
N ALA A 61 46.95 -58.22 -20.46
CA ALA A 61 45.99 -57.16 -20.76
C ALA A 61 45.82 -56.21 -19.58
N LEU A 62 45.95 -54.92 -19.83
CA LEU A 62 45.51 -53.84 -18.96
C LEU A 62 44.11 -53.42 -19.42
N THR A 63 43.06 -53.85 -18.70
CA THR A 63 41.66 -53.60 -19.09
C THR A 63 41.07 -52.47 -18.26
N GLY A 64 40.15 -51.72 -18.83
CA GLY A 64 39.44 -50.65 -18.13
C GLY A 64 38.56 -49.89 -19.11
N GLY A 65 37.58 -49.13 -18.63
CA GLY A 65 36.77 -48.25 -19.48
C GLY A 65 37.61 -47.26 -20.31
N TYR A 66 36.98 -46.64 -21.31
CA TYR A 66 37.61 -45.52 -22.02
C TYR A 66 37.92 -44.39 -21.02
N GLY A 67 39.08 -43.74 -21.15
CA GLY A 67 39.50 -42.70 -20.22
C GLY A 67 39.93 -43.17 -18.82
N SER A 68 39.98 -44.49 -18.54
CA SER A 68 40.39 -45.02 -17.22
C SER A 68 41.87 -44.86 -16.88
N GLY A 69 42.66 -44.22 -17.75
CA GLY A 69 44.08 -43.90 -17.53
C GLY A 69 45.08 -45.04 -17.72
N LYS A 70 44.70 -46.10 -18.45
CA LYS A 70 45.60 -47.19 -18.89
C LYS A 70 46.93 -46.69 -19.46
N SER A 71 46.89 -45.78 -20.43
CA SER A 71 48.10 -45.20 -21.05
C SER A 71 48.94 -44.38 -20.08
N THR A 72 48.34 -43.74 -19.07
CA THR A 72 49.05 -42.99 -18.02
C THR A 72 49.82 -43.96 -17.13
N ILE A 73 49.22 -45.09 -16.75
CA ILE A 73 49.87 -46.17 -15.99
C ILE A 73 51.03 -46.74 -16.80
N ILE A 74 50.81 -47.06 -18.09
CA ILE A 74 51.85 -47.60 -18.97
C ILE A 74 53.02 -46.63 -19.12
N LYS A 75 52.78 -45.35 -19.43
CA LYS A 75 53.85 -44.35 -19.55
C LYS A 75 54.61 -44.16 -18.24
N THR A 76 53.91 -44.16 -17.11
CA THR A 76 54.55 -44.05 -15.79
C THR A 76 55.40 -45.29 -15.50
N PHE A 77 54.90 -46.49 -15.82
CA PHE A 77 55.64 -47.75 -15.72
C PHE A 77 56.93 -47.74 -16.57
N GLN A 78 56.84 -47.30 -17.83
CA GLN A 78 57.99 -47.17 -18.72
C GLN A 78 59.04 -46.19 -18.18
N SER A 79 58.60 -45.08 -17.58
CA SER A 79 59.52 -44.08 -17.03
C SER A 79 60.29 -44.58 -15.80
N GLN A 80 59.66 -45.43 -14.97
CA GLN A 80 60.25 -46.01 -13.76
C GLN A 80 61.08 -47.27 -14.03
N ASN A 81 60.81 -48.00 -15.12
CA ASN A 81 61.43 -49.29 -15.41
C ASN A 81 62.27 -49.26 -16.70
N GLN A 82 63.31 -48.42 -16.72
CA GLN A 82 64.20 -48.25 -17.88
C GLN A 82 65.09 -49.48 -18.17
N GLN A 83 65.08 -50.50 -17.32
CA GLN A 83 65.77 -51.76 -17.56
C GLN A 83 65.15 -52.57 -18.72
N TYR A 84 63.87 -52.36 -19.03
CA TYR A 84 63.18 -53.01 -20.15
C TYR A 84 63.29 -52.19 -21.42
N SER A 85 63.44 -52.86 -22.56
CA SER A 85 63.35 -52.20 -23.87
C SER A 85 61.93 -52.31 -24.42
N PHE A 86 61.22 -51.18 -24.41
CA PHE A 86 59.82 -51.12 -24.84
C PHE A 86 59.65 -50.80 -26.33
N LEU A 87 58.79 -51.56 -27.01
CA LEU A 87 58.30 -51.24 -28.35
C LEU A 87 56.84 -50.80 -28.26
N ASN A 88 56.58 -49.51 -28.46
CA ASN A 88 55.22 -48.95 -28.42
C ASN A 88 54.59 -49.01 -29.80
N ILE A 89 53.44 -49.67 -29.89
CA ILE A 89 52.59 -49.78 -31.07
C ILE A 89 51.26 -49.11 -30.73
N SER A 90 50.94 -48.00 -31.39
CA SER A 90 49.69 -47.26 -31.22
C SER A 90 49.03 -47.05 -32.57
N LEU A 91 47.82 -47.58 -32.74
CA LEU A 91 47.12 -47.59 -34.02
C LEU A 91 46.27 -46.32 -34.17
N ALA A 92 46.66 -45.44 -35.10
CA ALA A 92 45.79 -44.37 -35.56
C ALA A 92 44.69 -44.98 -36.46
N SER A 93 43.42 -44.79 -36.10
CA SER A 93 42.28 -45.31 -36.85
C SER A 93 42.28 -44.81 -38.29
N PHE A 94 42.35 -45.73 -39.26
CA PHE A 94 42.00 -45.48 -40.65
C PHE A 94 40.61 -46.09 -40.92
N ASN A 95 39.62 -45.20 -41.12
CA ASN A 95 38.33 -45.44 -41.77
C ASN A 95 37.32 -46.39 -41.08
N LYS A 96 36.54 -45.83 -40.12
CA LYS A 96 35.08 -46.05 -40.11
C LYS A 96 34.45 -44.99 -41.02
N LYS A 97 34.19 -45.29 -42.29
CA LYS A 97 33.23 -44.49 -43.07
C LYS A 97 31.84 -44.92 -42.62
N ASN A 98 31.15 -44.02 -41.91
CA ASN A 98 29.74 -43.99 -41.54
C ASN A 98 28.87 -45.14 -42.10
N GLU A 99 28.57 -46.13 -41.26
CA GLU A 99 27.57 -47.17 -41.54
C GLU A 99 26.25 -46.97 -40.75
N GLU A 100 26.05 -45.86 -40.04
CA GLU A 100 24.88 -45.74 -39.15
C GLU A 100 23.65 -45.05 -39.75
N ASP A 101 23.67 -44.54 -40.99
CA ASP A 101 22.51 -43.79 -41.54
C ASP A 101 21.93 -44.34 -42.86
N LYS A 102 22.01 -45.65 -43.14
CA LYS A 102 21.17 -46.27 -44.19
C LYS A 102 20.64 -47.63 -43.79
N GLU A 103 19.38 -47.67 -43.36
CA GLU A 103 18.54 -48.86 -43.37
C GLU A 103 18.20 -49.32 -44.81
N ASP A 104 19.20 -49.68 -45.60
CA ASP A 104 18.97 -50.50 -46.81
C ASP A 104 19.32 -51.95 -46.51
N LYS A 105 18.29 -52.77 -46.25
CA LYS A 105 18.35 -54.22 -45.99
C LYS A 105 18.72 -55.05 -47.24
N SER A 106 19.77 -54.68 -47.98
CA SER A 106 20.19 -55.41 -49.19
C SER A 106 21.70 -55.56 -49.38
N ILE A 107 22.52 -55.36 -48.34
CA ILE A 107 23.94 -55.74 -48.37
C ILE A 107 24.06 -57.22 -47.99
N LEU A 108 24.53 -58.08 -48.91
CA LEU A 108 24.74 -59.50 -48.66
C LEU A 108 25.72 -59.72 -47.48
N GLN A 109 25.46 -60.71 -46.63
CA GLN A 109 26.38 -61.13 -45.55
C GLN A 109 27.82 -61.39 -46.03
N SER A 110 28.02 -61.72 -47.30
CA SER A 110 29.35 -61.89 -47.92
C SER A 110 30.14 -60.59 -48.04
N GLU A 111 29.49 -59.44 -48.26
CA GLU A 111 30.16 -58.13 -48.35
C GLU A 111 30.62 -57.64 -46.97
N LYS A 112 29.79 -57.80 -45.93
CA LYS A 112 30.18 -57.48 -44.54
C LYS A 112 31.35 -58.33 -44.06
N LYS A 113 31.36 -59.63 -44.38
CA LYS A 113 32.49 -60.52 -44.04
C LYS A 113 33.78 -60.10 -44.73
N ARG A 114 33.72 -59.77 -46.02
CA ARG A 114 34.88 -59.33 -46.82
C ARG A 114 35.46 -58.00 -46.33
N GLN A 115 34.60 -57.04 -45.95
CA GLN A 115 35.04 -55.77 -45.37
C GLN A 115 35.72 -55.95 -44.01
N LYS A 116 35.22 -56.85 -43.16
CA LYS A 116 35.84 -57.21 -41.89
C LYS A 116 37.24 -57.83 -42.10
N GLU A 117 37.35 -58.79 -43.02
CA GLU A 117 38.64 -59.43 -43.37
C GLU A 117 39.64 -58.43 -43.97
N GLU A 118 39.18 -57.46 -44.78
CA GLU A 118 40.01 -56.39 -45.34
C GLU A 118 40.51 -55.42 -44.25
N LEU A 119 39.65 -55.03 -43.31
CA LEU A 119 40.02 -54.18 -42.17
C LEU A 119 41.05 -54.86 -41.27
N GLU A 120 40.88 -56.15 -40.98
CA GLU A 120 41.85 -56.95 -40.24
C GLU A 120 43.21 -57.02 -40.96
N ARG A 121 43.20 -57.15 -42.28
CA ARG A 121 44.43 -57.15 -43.08
C ARG A 121 45.16 -55.82 -42.99
N LEU A 122 44.43 -54.70 -43.05
CA LEU A 122 45.01 -53.36 -42.87
C LEU A 122 45.58 -53.16 -41.47
N LEU A 123 44.96 -53.74 -40.45
CA LEU A 123 45.49 -53.74 -39.07
C LEU A 123 46.83 -54.46 -38.97
N GLU A 124 46.92 -55.67 -39.51
CA GLU A 124 48.17 -56.44 -39.52
C GLU A 124 49.29 -55.67 -40.23
N VAL A 125 48.98 -55.06 -41.38
CA VAL A 125 49.93 -54.20 -42.10
C VAL A 125 50.37 -53.00 -41.25
N SER A 126 49.44 -52.31 -40.60
CA SER A 126 49.73 -51.14 -39.76
C SER A 126 50.63 -51.51 -38.57
N ILE A 127 50.36 -52.64 -37.91
CA ILE A 127 51.19 -53.17 -36.82
C ILE A 127 52.60 -53.48 -37.33
N LEU A 128 52.73 -54.19 -38.46
CA LEU A 128 54.06 -54.47 -39.04
C LEU A 128 54.80 -53.19 -39.39
N GLN A 129 54.13 -52.21 -40.01
CA GLN A 129 54.74 -50.92 -40.28
C GLN A 129 55.28 -50.27 -39.01
N GLN A 130 54.51 -50.26 -37.92
CA GLN A 130 54.99 -49.69 -36.67
C GLN A 130 56.18 -50.46 -36.08
N ILE A 131 56.21 -51.79 -36.18
CA ILE A 131 57.36 -52.59 -35.74
C ILE A 131 58.61 -52.24 -36.57
N PHE A 132 58.55 -52.32 -37.89
CA PHE A 132 59.75 -52.17 -38.74
C PHE A 132 60.20 -50.72 -38.91
N TYR A 133 59.29 -49.73 -38.90
CA TYR A 133 59.67 -48.32 -39.02
C TYR A 133 60.15 -47.71 -37.69
N HIS A 134 59.96 -48.40 -36.56
CA HIS A 134 60.45 -47.93 -35.26
C HIS A 134 61.99 -47.95 -35.15
N VAL A 135 62.64 -48.88 -35.85
CA VAL A 135 64.10 -49.04 -35.83
C VAL A 135 64.77 -48.48 -37.08
N LYS A 136 66.05 -48.09 -36.94
CA LYS A 136 66.84 -47.60 -38.08
C LYS A 136 67.16 -48.75 -39.04
N PRO A 137 67.27 -48.51 -40.37
CA PRO A 137 67.59 -49.56 -41.34
C PRO A 137 68.86 -50.37 -41.00
N GLN A 138 69.86 -49.74 -40.37
CA GLN A 138 71.12 -50.39 -39.99
C GLN A 138 70.99 -51.41 -38.87
N GLN A 139 69.91 -51.37 -38.07
CA GLN A 139 69.68 -52.33 -36.98
C GLN A 139 69.13 -53.67 -37.48
N ILE A 140 68.48 -53.66 -38.65
CA ILE A 140 67.93 -54.84 -39.32
C ILE A 140 68.27 -54.80 -40.83
N PRO A 141 69.57 -54.89 -41.18
CA PRO A 141 70.06 -54.61 -42.53
C PRO A 141 69.61 -55.64 -43.58
N GLU A 142 69.30 -56.87 -43.17
CA GLU A 142 68.83 -57.95 -44.06
C GLU A 142 67.29 -58.00 -44.18
N SER A 143 66.59 -57.03 -43.57
CA SER A 143 65.12 -56.98 -43.67
C SER A 143 64.69 -56.70 -45.11
N ARG A 144 63.66 -57.43 -45.56
CA ARG A 144 63.06 -57.21 -46.89
C ARG A 144 62.29 -55.88 -46.99
N PHE A 145 62.00 -55.22 -45.87
CA PHE A 145 61.34 -53.92 -45.84
C PHE A 145 62.31 -52.77 -46.17
N LYS A 146 62.25 -52.31 -47.44
CA LYS A 146 63.01 -51.15 -47.91
C LYS A 146 62.53 -49.87 -47.23
N ARG A 147 63.45 -49.22 -46.52
CA ARG A 147 63.26 -47.90 -45.89
C ARG A 147 64.22 -46.90 -46.51
N ILE A 148 63.84 -45.62 -46.48
CA ILE A 148 64.70 -44.55 -46.96
C ILE A 148 65.91 -44.45 -46.02
N ASP A 149 67.08 -44.86 -46.49
CA ASP A 149 68.33 -44.66 -45.76
C ASP A 149 68.93 -43.31 -46.18
N ASN A 150 69.07 -42.39 -45.21
CA ASN A 150 69.61 -41.07 -45.48
C ASN A 150 71.15 -41.13 -45.47
N ILE A 151 71.72 -41.39 -46.64
CA ILE A 151 73.17 -41.38 -46.84
C ILE A 151 73.66 -39.93 -46.78
N SER A 152 74.49 -39.59 -45.80
CA SER A 152 75.02 -38.22 -45.66
C SER A 152 75.78 -37.76 -46.91
N GLY A 153 75.67 -36.49 -47.27
CA GLY A 153 76.33 -35.92 -48.46
C GLY A 153 77.85 -36.14 -48.50
N LEU A 154 78.50 -36.13 -47.33
CA LEU A 154 79.93 -36.46 -47.19
C LEU A 154 80.23 -37.92 -47.57
N ARG A 155 79.36 -38.87 -47.21
CA ARG A 155 79.51 -40.29 -47.58
C ARG A 155 79.26 -40.51 -49.07
N ILE A 156 78.28 -39.83 -49.66
CA ILE A 156 78.03 -39.84 -51.11
C ILE A 156 79.24 -39.27 -51.88
N PHE A 157 79.77 -38.13 -51.42
CA PHE A 157 80.96 -37.53 -52.01
C PHE A 157 82.17 -38.47 -51.92
N GLY A 158 82.40 -39.11 -50.77
CA GLY A 158 83.48 -40.09 -50.58
C GLY A 158 83.37 -41.30 -51.51
N ILE A 159 82.17 -41.89 -51.65
CA ILE A 159 81.92 -43.01 -52.57
C ILE A 159 82.14 -42.58 -54.02
N SER A 160 81.63 -41.40 -54.40
CA SER A 160 81.75 -40.87 -55.77
C SER A 160 83.20 -40.57 -56.13
N MET A 161 83.95 -39.94 -55.22
CA MET A 161 85.38 -39.68 -55.39
C MET A 161 86.17 -40.98 -55.50
N GLY A 162 85.88 -41.98 -54.66
CA GLY A 162 86.51 -43.30 -54.74
C GLY A 162 86.24 -44.02 -56.07
N PHE A 163 85.02 -43.92 -56.59
CA PHE A 163 84.66 -44.50 -57.89
C PHE A 163 85.38 -43.79 -59.05
N VAL A 164 85.43 -42.45 -59.05
CA VAL A 164 86.18 -41.69 -60.06
C VAL A 164 87.67 -42.03 -60.01
N LEU A 165 88.27 -42.08 -58.82
CA LEU A 165 89.65 -42.51 -58.64
C LEU A 165 89.88 -43.91 -59.18
N TRP A 166 88.97 -44.85 -58.93
CA TRP A 166 89.05 -46.21 -59.48
C TRP A 166 88.98 -46.24 -61.01
N VAL A 167 88.04 -45.52 -61.63
CA VAL A 167 87.89 -45.45 -63.09
C VAL A 167 89.12 -44.80 -63.72
N VAL A 168 89.57 -43.66 -63.20
CA VAL A 168 90.78 -42.97 -63.67
C VAL A 168 92.00 -43.88 -63.52
N SER A 169 92.16 -44.54 -62.38
CA SER A 169 93.24 -45.49 -62.15
C SER A 169 93.21 -46.64 -63.15
N THR A 170 92.03 -47.18 -63.45
CA THR A 170 91.85 -48.27 -64.42
C THR A 170 92.13 -47.82 -65.85
N ILE A 171 91.71 -46.60 -66.23
CA ILE A 171 92.03 -46.01 -67.54
C ILE A 171 93.53 -45.76 -67.66
N LEU A 172 94.16 -45.19 -66.63
CA LEU A 172 95.61 -44.99 -66.61
C LEU A 172 96.31 -46.33 -66.80
N LEU A 173 95.92 -47.33 -66.00
CA LEU A 173 96.45 -48.68 -66.02
C LEU A 173 96.43 -49.32 -67.42
N LEU A 174 95.31 -49.18 -68.15
CA LEU A 174 95.11 -49.77 -69.47
C LEU A 174 95.68 -48.92 -70.62
N LYS A 175 95.56 -47.59 -70.58
CA LYS A 175 95.94 -46.70 -71.71
C LYS A 175 97.43 -46.43 -71.78
N TYR A 176 98.11 -46.34 -70.63
CA TYR A 176 99.54 -46.02 -70.56
C TYR A 176 100.41 -47.25 -70.27
N ASN A 177 99.84 -48.46 -70.44
CA ASN A 177 100.49 -49.73 -70.19
C ASN A 177 101.23 -49.79 -68.84
N TYR A 178 100.66 -49.21 -67.76
CA TYR A 178 101.29 -49.32 -66.44
C TYR A 178 101.35 -50.79 -65.96
N LEU A 179 100.52 -51.68 -66.50
CA LEU A 179 100.67 -53.14 -66.32
C LEU A 179 102.04 -53.65 -66.78
N ASP A 180 102.54 -53.17 -67.92
CA ASP A 180 103.86 -53.54 -68.43
C ASP A 180 104.98 -53.03 -67.52
N ARG A 181 104.78 -51.88 -66.84
CA ARG A 181 105.77 -51.29 -65.92
C ARG A 181 105.84 -52.02 -64.56
N ILE A 182 104.76 -52.66 -64.14
CA ILE A 182 104.69 -53.44 -62.89
C ILE A 182 105.08 -54.90 -63.15
N ASN A 183 105.01 -55.36 -64.39
CA ASN A 183 105.44 -56.71 -64.77
C ASN A 183 106.96 -56.88 -64.54
N PRO A 184 107.38 -57.80 -63.64
CA PRO A 184 108.79 -58.03 -63.33
C PRO A 184 109.64 -58.40 -64.55
N ALA A 185 109.01 -58.95 -65.61
CA ALA A 185 109.70 -59.31 -66.85
C ALA A 185 110.28 -58.12 -67.63
N ASN A 186 109.74 -56.91 -67.42
CA ASN A 186 110.15 -55.69 -68.13
C ASN A 186 111.07 -54.79 -67.28
N TRP A 187 111.49 -55.22 -66.09
CA TRP A 187 112.33 -54.42 -65.20
C TRP A 187 113.78 -54.43 -65.69
N SER A 188 114.28 -53.27 -66.12
CA SER A 188 115.69 -53.08 -66.44
C SER A 188 116.44 -52.51 -65.23
N THR A 189 117.67 -52.96 -64.97
CA THR A 189 118.50 -52.42 -63.87
C THR A 189 119.01 -50.99 -64.14
N LYS A 190 118.72 -50.41 -65.32
CA LYS A 190 119.14 -49.07 -65.74
C LYS A 190 118.04 -48.02 -65.66
N GLU A 191 116.77 -48.40 -65.54
CA GLU A 191 115.65 -47.48 -65.38
C GLU A 191 115.06 -47.54 -63.95
N SER A 192 114.69 -46.39 -63.39
CA SER A 192 114.07 -46.34 -62.06
C SER A 192 112.68 -46.95 -62.09
N PHE A 193 112.38 -47.83 -61.13
CA PHE A 193 111.04 -48.39 -60.94
C PHE A 193 109.99 -47.27 -60.82
N ASP A 194 108.92 -47.37 -61.61
CA ASP A 194 107.84 -46.39 -61.61
C ASP A 194 106.95 -46.59 -60.37
N TRP A 195 107.32 -45.94 -59.27
CA TRP A 195 106.59 -46.03 -58.00
C TRP A 195 105.12 -45.57 -58.08
N TRP A 196 104.71 -44.85 -59.15
CA TRP A 196 103.31 -44.48 -59.36
C TRP A 196 102.46 -45.62 -59.95
N SER A 197 103.10 -46.59 -60.61
CA SER A 197 102.39 -47.72 -61.22
C SER A 197 101.75 -48.63 -60.16
N LEU A 198 102.44 -48.90 -59.05
CA LEU A 198 101.97 -49.74 -57.94
C LEU A 198 100.65 -49.24 -57.29
N PRO A 199 100.51 -47.97 -56.84
CA PRO A 199 99.25 -47.49 -56.29
C PRO A 199 98.13 -47.46 -57.33
N ILE A 200 98.42 -47.19 -58.61
CA ILE A 200 97.43 -47.23 -59.70
C ILE A 200 96.86 -48.65 -59.85
N PHE A 201 97.72 -49.67 -59.79
CA PHE A 201 97.29 -51.06 -59.80
C PHE A 201 96.47 -51.44 -58.57
N LEU A 202 96.94 -51.08 -57.37
CA LEU A 202 96.22 -51.41 -56.12
C LEU A 202 94.83 -50.76 -56.07
N ILE A 203 94.69 -49.50 -56.51
CA ILE A 203 93.40 -48.81 -56.56
C ILE A 203 92.48 -49.51 -57.58
N SER A 204 93.00 -49.83 -58.78
CA SER A 204 92.24 -50.52 -59.84
C SER A 204 91.76 -51.91 -59.37
N LEU A 205 92.62 -52.69 -58.73
CA LEU A 205 92.28 -54.02 -58.21
C LEU A 205 91.28 -53.95 -57.05
N SER A 206 91.47 -52.99 -56.13
CA SER A 206 90.57 -52.81 -54.97
C SER A 206 89.15 -52.45 -55.41
N GLY A 207 89.00 -51.56 -56.40
CA GLY A 207 87.67 -51.24 -56.91
C GLY A 207 87.01 -52.42 -57.64
N LEU A 208 87.79 -53.30 -58.27
CA LEU A 208 87.30 -54.55 -58.86
C LEU A 208 86.78 -55.51 -57.77
N GLY A 209 87.49 -55.62 -56.65
CA GLY A 209 87.04 -56.37 -55.47
C GLY A 209 85.74 -55.83 -54.88
N ILE A 210 85.63 -54.50 -54.72
CA ILE A 210 84.40 -53.84 -54.25
C ILE A 210 83.24 -54.08 -55.22
N LEU A 211 83.50 -54.00 -56.53
CA LEU A 211 82.51 -54.25 -57.58
C LEU A 211 82.00 -55.69 -57.52
N SER A 212 82.88 -56.66 -57.31
CA SER A 212 82.48 -58.07 -57.15
C SER A 212 81.58 -58.30 -55.93
N LYS A 213 81.86 -57.66 -54.78
CA LYS A 213 80.98 -57.68 -53.60
C LYS A 213 79.60 -57.07 -53.89
N LEU A 214 79.55 -55.96 -54.63
CA LEU A 214 78.28 -55.33 -55.03
C LEU A 214 77.47 -56.26 -55.93
N VAL A 215 78.11 -56.96 -56.86
CA VAL A 215 77.47 -57.95 -57.74
C VAL A 215 76.91 -59.12 -56.92
N ILE A 216 77.67 -59.67 -55.97
CA ILE A 216 77.20 -60.75 -55.10
C ILE A 216 75.97 -60.31 -54.29
N ASN A 217 76.01 -59.12 -53.68
CA ASN A 217 74.87 -58.57 -52.92
C ASN A 217 73.62 -58.32 -53.80
N LEU A 218 73.81 -57.97 -55.08
CA LEU A 218 72.70 -57.82 -56.02
C LEU A 218 72.02 -59.18 -56.32
N PHE A 219 72.80 -60.25 -56.42
CA PHE A 219 72.28 -61.59 -56.72
C PHE A 219 71.76 -62.34 -55.48
N SER A 220 72.31 -62.10 -54.28
CA SER A 220 71.84 -62.76 -53.04
C SER A 220 70.43 -62.34 -52.62
N ASN A 221 70.02 -61.10 -52.93
CA ASN A 221 68.76 -60.51 -52.47
C ASN A 221 67.62 -60.59 -53.50
N SER A 222 67.79 -61.36 -54.59
CA SER A 222 66.85 -61.40 -55.71
C SER A 222 66.14 -62.76 -55.84
N LYS A 223 65.03 -62.99 -55.13
CA LYS A 223 64.02 -63.96 -55.59
C LYS A 223 63.28 -63.32 -56.78
N ILE A 224 63.65 -63.70 -57.99
CA ILE A 224 62.99 -63.28 -59.23
C ILE A 224 61.63 -63.99 -59.31
N ASN A 225 60.61 -63.40 -58.69
CA ASN A 225 59.22 -63.67 -58.97
C ASN A 225 58.48 -62.33 -58.95
N LYS A 226 58.03 -61.90 -60.14
CA LYS A 226 57.37 -60.62 -60.48
C LYS A 226 58.17 -59.36 -60.11
N VAL A 227 58.74 -58.74 -61.14
CA VAL A 227 59.43 -57.44 -61.04
C VAL A 227 58.38 -56.34 -60.86
N ASN A 228 58.19 -55.87 -59.63
CA ASN A 228 57.60 -54.56 -59.37
C ASN A 228 58.64 -53.70 -58.62
N ILE A 229 58.96 -52.54 -59.19
CA ILE A 229 60.15 -51.72 -58.86
C ILE A 229 59.86 -50.74 -57.69
N LYS A 230 58.66 -50.78 -57.12
CA LYS A 230 58.28 -50.02 -55.93
C LYS A 230 58.15 -50.99 -54.77
N GLY A 231 59.06 -50.93 -53.80
CA GLY A 231 59.05 -51.76 -52.58
C GLY A 231 57.92 -51.41 -51.62
N GLU A 232 56.69 -51.34 -52.12
CA GLU A 232 55.46 -51.22 -51.34
C GLU A 232 55.06 -52.62 -50.84
N LEU A 233 54.46 -52.68 -49.64
CA LEU A 233 53.75 -53.87 -49.17
C LEU A 233 52.59 -54.12 -50.14
N GLU A 234 52.81 -54.92 -51.18
CA GLU A 234 51.71 -55.36 -52.04
C GLU A 234 50.78 -56.23 -51.19
N LEU A 235 49.55 -55.77 -51.02
CA LEU A 235 48.44 -56.62 -50.63
C LEU A 235 48.32 -57.69 -51.72
N GLY A 236 48.97 -58.84 -51.55
CA GLY A 236 48.83 -59.96 -52.48
C GLY A 236 47.35 -60.24 -52.77
N ASP A 237 47.04 -60.59 -54.02
CA ASP A 237 45.67 -60.76 -54.55
C ASP A 237 44.80 -61.79 -53.78
N ASN A 238 45.41 -62.56 -52.87
CA ASN A 238 44.71 -63.53 -52.02
C ASN A 238 44.28 -62.90 -50.68
N ILE A 239 43.00 -62.53 -50.59
CA ILE A 239 42.37 -61.94 -49.39
C ILE A 239 42.39 -62.92 -48.19
N ASN A 240 42.52 -64.23 -48.43
CA ASN A 240 42.39 -65.26 -47.39
C ASN A 240 43.66 -65.58 -46.57
N LYS A 241 44.79 -64.88 -46.78
CA LYS A 241 46.04 -65.14 -46.05
C LYS A 241 46.39 -63.99 -45.10
N SER A 242 46.74 -64.33 -43.85
CA SER A 242 47.25 -63.36 -42.87
C SER A 242 48.61 -62.81 -43.29
N VAL A 243 48.75 -61.49 -43.22
CA VAL A 243 49.95 -60.73 -43.56
C VAL A 243 51.06 -61.01 -42.54
N PHE A 244 50.71 -61.21 -41.26
CA PHE A 244 51.69 -61.65 -40.25
C PHE A 244 52.34 -62.98 -40.63
N ASN A 245 51.58 -63.93 -41.17
CA ASN A 245 52.13 -65.22 -41.61
C ASN A 245 53.02 -65.08 -42.85
N GLU A 246 52.68 -64.19 -43.80
CA GLU A 246 53.53 -63.92 -44.97
C GLU A 246 54.88 -63.27 -44.59
N HIS A 247 54.91 -62.53 -43.48
CA HIS A 247 56.09 -61.81 -42.99
C HIS A 247 56.65 -62.36 -41.67
N LEU A 248 56.31 -63.59 -41.28
CA LEU A 248 56.71 -64.17 -39.99
C LEU A 248 58.23 -64.19 -39.80
N GLU A 249 58.97 -64.57 -40.85
CA GLU A 249 60.43 -64.56 -40.86
C GLU A 249 61.01 -63.16 -40.60
N GLU A 250 60.36 -62.10 -41.09
CA GLU A 250 60.78 -60.72 -40.82
C GLU A 250 60.55 -60.33 -39.37
N ILE A 251 59.42 -60.76 -38.78
CA ILE A 251 59.10 -60.48 -37.38
C ILE A 251 60.12 -61.19 -36.47
N LEU A 252 60.40 -62.47 -36.74
CA LEU A 252 61.44 -63.24 -36.04
C LEU A 252 62.81 -62.56 -36.16
N TYR A 253 63.21 -62.19 -37.39
CA TYR A 253 64.47 -61.49 -37.63
C TYR A 253 64.55 -60.13 -36.90
N PHE A 254 63.44 -59.39 -36.84
CA PHE A 254 63.36 -58.14 -36.09
C PHE A 254 63.68 -58.36 -34.61
N PHE A 255 63.03 -59.33 -33.96
CA PHE A 255 63.25 -59.60 -32.54
C PHE A 255 64.60 -60.27 -32.26
N GLU A 256 65.13 -61.07 -33.19
CA GLU A 256 66.49 -61.63 -33.12
C GLU A 256 67.56 -60.51 -33.09
N ARG A 257 67.41 -59.47 -33.94
CA ARG A 257 68.42 -58.40 -34.09
C ARG A 257 68.24 -57.20 -33.18
N THR A 258 67.03 -57.01 -32.64
CA THR A 258 66.74 -55.93 -31.69
C THR A 258 66.81 -56.43 -30.25
N LYS A 259 66.70 -55.51 -29.29
CA LYS A 259 66.70 -55.82 -27.85
C LYS A 259 65.33 -55.61 -27.21
N TYR A 260 64.25 -55.49 -27.99
CA TYR A 260 62.92 -55.25 -27.43
C TYR A 260 62.41 -56.49 -26.71
N ASP A 261 61.93 -56.28 -25.49
CA ASP A 261 61.49 -57.35 -24.56
C ASP A 261 60.02 -57.16 -24.18
N VAL A 262 59.53 -55.93 -24.19
CA VAL A 262 58.13 -55.61 -23.90
C VAL A 262 57.51 -54.85 -25.06
N VAL A 263 56.47 -55.41 -25.67
CA VAL A 263 55.72 -54.77 -26.75
C VAL A 263 54.42 -54.24 -26.17
N ILE A 264 54.26 -52.92 -26.16
CA ILE A 264 53.04 -52.26 -25.70
C ILE A 264 52.16 -52.01 -26.91
N ILE A 265 50.92 -52.50 -26.86
CA ILE A 265 49.95 -52.37 -27.94
C ILE A 265 48.72 -51.63 -27.42
N GLU A 266 48.49 -50.43 -27.93
CA GLU A 266 47.39 -49.54 -27.56
C GLU A 266 46.41 -49.33 -28.73
N ASP A 267 45.17 -48.95 -28.41
CA ASP A 267 44.09 -48.58 -29.36
C ASP A 267 43.63 -49.71 -30.32
N LEU A 268 43.87 -50.98 -29.96
CA LEU A 268 43.36 -52.14 -30.73
C LEU A 268 41.85 -52.31 -30.64
N ASP A 269 41.25 -51.90 -29.53
CA ASP A 269 39.83 -52.04 -29.23
C ASP A 269 38.90 -51.24 -30.16
N ARG A 270 39.42 -50.20 -30.83
CA ARG A 270 38.66 -49.35 -31.77
C ARG A 270 38.19 -50.06 -33.04
N PHE A 271 38.70 -51.25 -33.33
CA PHE A 271 38.45 -51.97 -34.58
C PHE A 271 37.41 -53.09 -34.46
N ASP A 272 36.80 -53.29 -33.28
CA ASP A 272 35.70 -54.24 -33.00
C ASP A 272 35.91 -55.65 -33.63
N SER A 273 37.17 -56.13 -33.64
CA SER A 273 37.53 -57.49 -34.05
C SER A 273 38.41 -58.15 -32.98
N THR A 274 37.98 -59.31 -32.50
CA THR A 274 38.72 -60.13 -31.55
C THR A 274 39.75 -61.04 -32.24
N ASP A 275 39.68 -61.21 -33.56
CA ASP A 275 40.51 -62.12 -34.35
C ASP A 275 41.99 -61.69 -34.37
N ILE A 276 42.25 -60.37 -34.34
CA ILE A 276 43.62 -59.82 -34.28
C ILE A 276 44.38 -60.24 -33.01
N PHE A 277 43.70 -60.39 -31.87
CA PHE A 277 44.32 -60.84 -30.62
C PHE A 277 44.76 -62.30 -30.69
N THR A 278 44.00 -63.15 -31.40
CA THR A 278 44.42 -64.54 -31.65
C THR A 278 45.73 -64.57 -32.42
N LYS A 279 45.85 -63.78 -33.49
CA LYS A 279 47.05 -63.73 -34.33
C LYS A 279 48.25 -63.15 -33.59
N LEU A 280 48.06 -62.07 -32.81
CA LEU A 280 49.13 -61.49 -31.99
C LEU A 280 49.63 -62.44 -30.90
N ARG A 281 48.71 -63.18 -30.25
CA ARG A 281 49.04 -64.26 -29.31
C ARG A 281 49.85 -65.37 -30.00
N GLU A 282 49.44 -65.82 -31.19
CA GLU A 282 50.20 -66.81 -31.97
C GLU A 282 51.62 -66.32 -32.30
N ILE A 283 51.76 -65.05 -32.71
CA ILE A 283 53.07 -64.44 -32.96
C ILE A 283 53.92 -64.41 -31.69
N ASN A 284 53.36 -63.98 -30.56
CA ASN A 284 54.08 -63.96 -29.29
C ASN A 284 54.54 -65.37 -28.85
N ILE A 285 53.69 -66.38 -29.00
CA ILE A 285 54.03 -67.79 -28.76
C ILE A 285 55.19 -68.23 -29.66
N LEU A 286 55.17 -67.86 -30.95
CA LEU A 286 56.24 -68.22 -31.89
C LEU A 286 57.56 -67.50 -31.58
N LEU A 287 57.51 -66.25 -31.12
CA LEU A 287 58.68 -65.49 -30.70
C LEU A 287 59.35 -66.13 -29.47
N ASN A 288 58.56 -66.49 -28.46
CA ASN A 288 59.07 -67.08 -27.21
C ASN A 288 59.51 -68.55 -27.36
N ASN A 289 58.98 -69.29 -28.34
CA ASN A 289 59.42 -70.66 -28.63
C ASN A 289 60.59 -70.75 -29.62
N SER A 290 61.01 -69.63 -30.22
CA SER A 290 62.10 -69.60 -31.20
C SER A 290 63.46 -69.67 -30.53
N LEU A 291 64.27 -70.66 -30.89
CA LEU A 291 65.67 -70.78 -30.45
C LEU A 291 66.57 -69.63 -30.93
N LEU A 292 66.10 -68.80 -31.87
CA LEU A 292 66.83 -67.62 -32.34
C LEU A 292 66.75 -66.45 -31.35
N ILE A 293 65.78 -66.46 -30.43
CA ILE A 293 65.53 -65.38 -29.48
C ILE A 293 65.80 -65.90 -28.06
N ASN A 294 66.91 -65.47 -27.47
CA ASN A 294 67.35 -65.92 -26.13
C ASN A 294 66.80 -65.04 -25.00
N ARG A 295 65.53 -64.60 -25.09
CA ARG A 295 64.87 -63.79 -24.06
C ARG A 295 63.35 -63.90 -24.20
N GLU A 296 62.63 -63.69 -23.09
CA GLU A 296 61.18 -63.63 -23.13
C GLU A 296 60.70 -62.28 -23.72
N ILE A 297 59.63 -62.34 -24.50
CA ILE A 297 58.96 -61.19 -25.11
C ILE A 297 57.53 -61.13 -24.58
N ASN A 298 57.22 -60.10 -23.80
CA ASN A 298 55.87 -59.88 -23.25
C ASN A 298 55.11 -58.86 -24.10
N PHE A 299 53.89 -59.21 -24.52
CA PHE A 299 52.96 -58.27 -25.16
C PHE A 299 51.99 -57.73 -24.10
N VAL A 300 51.98 -56.41 -23.91
CA VAL A 300 51.10 -55.69 -23.00
C VAL A 300 50.04 -54.95 -23.81
N TYR A 301 48.78 -55.32 -23.63
CA TYR A 301 47.65 -54.82 -24.39
C TYR A 301 46.84 -53.83 -23.54
N ALA A 302 46.68 -52.58 -23.99
CA ALA A 302 45.76 -51.62 -23.37
C ALA A 302 44.42 -51.64 -24.09
N VAL A 303 43.38 -52.22 -23.46
CA VAL A 303 42.07 -52.45 -24.12
C VAL A 303 40.89 -52.02 -23.24
N GLY A 304 39.77 -51.68 -23.88
CA GLY A 304 38.47 -51.44 -23.26
C GLY A 304 37.87 -52.68 -22.58
N ASP A 305 37.09 -52.49 -21.52
CA ASP A 305 36.33 -53.59 -20.88
C ASP A 305 35.15 -54.06 -21.76
N ASP A 306 34.65 -53.19 -22.64
CA ASP A 306 33.52 -53.38 -23.56
C ASP A 306 33.89 -54.15 -24.84
N LEU A 307 35.18 -54.37 -25.10
CA LEU A 307 35.69 -55.11 -26.25
C LEU A 307 35.16 -56.56 -26.31
N PHE A 308 34.99 -57.22 -25.17
CA PHE A 308 34.62 -58.63 -25.09
C PHE A 308 33.14 -58.80 -24.74
N LYS A 309 32.30 -59.01 -25.76
CA LYS A 309 30.84 -59.19 -25.60
C LYS A 309 30.49 -60.53 -24.92
N ASP A 310 31.30 -61.58 -25.12
CA ASP A 310 31.16 -62.87 -24.42
C ASP A 310 32.10 -62.96 -23.21
N ARG A 311 31.54 -63.28 -22.03
CA ARG A 311 32.28 -63.48 -20.77
C ARG A 311 33.38 -64.56 -20.89
N LYS A 312 33.23 -65.53 -21.79
CA LYS A 312 34.21 -66.60 -22.02
C LYS A 312 35.39 -66.17 -22.91
N GLU A 313 35.20 -65.19 -23.78
CA GLU A 313 36.26 -64.71 -24.70
C GLU A 313 37.31 -63.86 -23.98
N ARG A 314 36.92 -63.13 -22.93
CA ARG A 314 37.77 -62.20 -22.18
C ARG A 314 39.08 -62.83 -21.66
N VAL A 315 39.06 -64.12 -21.30
CA VAL A 315 40.23 -64.86 -20.75
C VAL A 315 40.93 -65.75 -21.77
N LYS A 316 40.48 -65.77 -23.03
CA LYS A 316 41.02 -66.67 -24.07
C LYS A 316 42.35 -66.17 -24.64
N PHE A 317 42.58 -64.85 -24.64
CA PHE A 317 43.68 -64.22 -25.37
C PHE A 317 44.88 -63.87 -24.49
N PHE A 318 44.68 -63.69 -23.19
CA PHE A 318 45.69 -63.19 -22.26
C PHE A 318 45.95 -64.20 -21.15
N GLU A 319 47.21 -64.40 -20.78
CA GLU A 319 47.59 -65.18 -19.61
C GLU A 319 47.28 -64.43 -18.31
N TYR A 320 47.28 -63.09 -18.35
CA TYR A 320 46.99 -62.26 -17.19
C TYR A 320 46.21 -60.98 -17.56
N ILE A 321 45.26 -60.59 -16.72
CA ILE A 321 44.43 -59.39 -16.89
C ILE A 321 44.53 -58.51 -15.64
N ILE A 322 44.95 -57.25 -15.82
CA ILE A 322 45.02 -56.21 -14.78
C ILE A 322 43.84 -55.24 -15.00
N PRO A 323 42.81 -55.23 -14.12
CA PRO A 323 41.69 -54.31 -14.24
C PRO A 323 42.03 -52.94 -13.65
N VAL A 324 41.96 -51.89 -14.47
CA VAL A 324 42.21 -50.48 -14.10
C VAL A 324 40.91 -49.80 -13.73
N ILE A 325 40.86 -49.27 -12.51
CA ILE A 325 39.77 -48.44 -12.03
C ILE A 325 39.91 -47.03 -12.64
N PRO A 326 38.83 -46.41 -13.17
CA PRO A 326 38.88 -45.07 -13.73
C PRO A 326 39.41 -44.03 -12.74
N PHE A 327 40.28 -43.11 -13.22
CA PHE A 327 40.81 -42.01 -12.42
C PHE A 327 39.76 -40.98 -12.02
N ILE A 328 38.66 -40.88 -12.77
CA ILE A 328 37.51 -40.08 -12.36
C ILE A 328 36.25 -40.94 -12.37
N ASN A 329 35.45 -40.72 -11.35
CA ASN A 329 34.04 -41.08 -11.27
C ASN A 329 33.29 -39.92 -10.61
N SER A 330 31.96 -40.03 -10.53
CA SER A 330 31.12 -39.04 -9.84
C SER A 330 31.55 -38.66 -8.41
N SER A 331 32.30 -39.49 -7.67
CA SER A 331 32.69 -39.20 -6.28
C SER A 331 33.96 -38.36 -6.11
N ASN A 332 34.85 -38.29 -7.10
CA ASN A 332 36.06 -37.45 -7.08
C ASN A 332 36.11 -36.38 -8.18
N ALA A 333 35.10 -36.37 -9.03
CA ALA A 333 34.76 -35.38 -10.05
C ALA A 333 34.98 -33.91 -9.63
N ASP A 334 34.43 -33.52 -8.47
CA ASP A 334 34.48 -32.14 -7.97
C ASP A 334 35.92 -31.68 -7.66
N GLU A 335 36.73 -32.57 -7.06
CA GLU A 335 38.14 -32.30 -6.78
C GLU A 335 38.93 -32.07 -8.07
N GLN A 336 38.65 -32.86 -9.11
CA GLN A 336 39.33 -32.73 -10.40
C GLN A 336 38.96 -31.43 -11.13
N LEU A 337 37.69 -31.05 -11.12
CA LEU A 337 37.26 -29.75 -11.67
C LEU A 337 37.87 -28.59 -10.87
N SER A 338 37.92 -28.69 -9.55
CA SER A 338 38.57 -27.72 -8.66
C SER A 338 40.07 -27.56 -8.93
N LEU A 339 40.76 -28.67 -9.23
CA LEU A 339 42.17 -28.65 -9.65
C LEU A 339 42.34 -27.89 -10.97
N LEU A 340 41.50 -28.14 -11.98
CA LEU A 340 41.54 -27.44 -13.27
C LEU A 340 41.31 -25.92 -13.12
N ILE A 341 40.38 -25.51 -12.25
CA ILE A 341 40.11 -24.11 -11.90
C ILE A 341 41.35 -23.46 -11.30
N LYS A 342 41.97 -24.12 -10.32
CA LYS A 342 43.17 -23.64 -9.62
C LYS A 342 44.38 -23.54 -10.56
N GLU A 343 44.61 -24.55 -11.39
CA GLU A 343 45.71 -24.59 -12.36
C GLU A 343 45.60 -23.48 -13.43
N SER A 344 44.38 -23.01 -13.70
CA SER A 344 44.11 -21.96 -14.70
C SER A 344 44.07 -20.54 -14.14
N GLY A 345 44.29 -20.37 -12.82
CA GLY A 345 44.33 -19.06 -12.16
C GLY A 345 42.97 -18.34 -12.09
N LEU A 346 41.86 -19.09 -12.13
CA LEU A 346 40.50 -18.56 -11.95
C LEU A 346 40.10 -18.58 -10.47
N GLU A 347 39.09 -17.78 -10.11
CA GLU A 347 38.53 -17.76 -8.75
C GLU A 347 37.90 -19.12 -8.41
N GLN A 348 38.11 -19.62 -7.19
CA GLN A 348 37.62 -20.96 -6.79
C GLN A 348 36.10 -21.07 -6.79
N ASN A 349 35.40 -19.96 -6.60
CA ASN A 349 33.93 -19.86 -6.60
C ASN A 349 33.39 -19.37 -7.96
N ILE A 350 34.10 -19.60 -9.06
CA ILE A 350 33.66 -19.20 -10.40
C ILE A 350 32.32 -19.84 -10.80
N PHE A 351 32.07 -21.06 -10.30
CA PHE A 351 30.84 -21.81 -10.47
C PHE A 351 30.05 -21.89 -9.16
N THR A 352 28.72 -21.93 -9.26
CA THR A 352 27.86 -22.17 -8.09
C THR A 352 28.01 -23.61 -7.60
N LYS A 353 27.81 -23.84 -6.29
CA LYS A 353 27.94 -25.18 -5.71
C LYS A 353 26.90 -26.14 -6.27
N GLU A 354 25.69 -25.62 -6.51
CA GLU A 354 24.58 -26.32 -7.14
C GLU A 354 24.98 -26.78 -8.55
N PHE A 355 25.50 -25.86 -9.39
CA PHE A 355 25.95 -26.20 -10.74
C PHE A 355 27.07 -27.25 -10.75
N THR A 356 28.07 -27.09 -9.87
CA THR A 356 29.15 -28.05 -9.77
C THR A 356 28.63 -29.43 -9.35
N SER A 357 27.70 -29.50 -8.38
CA SER A 357 27.04 -30.75 -8.00
C SER A 357 26.26 -31.36 -9.17
N ASP A 358 25.50 -30.54 -9.92
CA ASP A 358 24.70 -31.01 -11.06
C ASP A 358 25.58 -31.62 -12.14
N ILE A 359 26.70 -30.96 -12.49
CA ILE A 359 27.64 -31.48 -13.50
C ILE A 359 28.40 -32.70 -13.01
N THR A 360 28.89 -32.69 -11.77
CA THR A 360 29.71 -33.78 -11.22
C THR A 360 28.93 -35.06 -11.02
N THR A 361 27.62 -34.97 -10.77
CA THR A 361 26.70 -36.12 -10.70
C THR A 361 26.68 -36.95 -11.99
N PHE A 362 26.91 -36.32 -13.14
CA PHE A 362 26.91 -36.99 -14.45
C PHE A 362 28.31 -37.17 -15.04
N ILE A 363 29.37 -37.10 -14.22
CA ILE A 363 30.75 -37.32 -14.71
C ILE A 363 31.00 -38.76 -15.18
N ASP A 364 30.17 -39.74 -14.81
CA ASP A 364 30.28 -41.08 -15.39
C ASP A 364 30.06 -41.06 -16.93
N ASP A 365 29.35 -40.06 -17.46
CA ASP A 365 29.18 -39.81 -18.90
C ASP A 365 30.34 -38.96 -19.50
N ILE A 366 31.24 -38.41 -18.67
CA ILE A 366 32.33 -37.50 -19.06
C ILE A 366 33.68 -37.99 -18.50
N ASP A 367 34.54 -38.50 -19.37
CA ASP A 367 35.90 -38.88 -18.96
C ASP A 367 36.84 -37.67 -18.70
N MET A 368 38.03 -37.97 -18.19
CA MET A 368 39.05 -36.98 -17.82
C MET A 368 39.56 -36.14 -19.00
N ARG A 369 39.62 -36.71 -20.21
CA ARG A 369 40.01 -35.98 -21.41
C ARG A 369 38.90 -35.03 -21.84
N LEU A 370 37.66 -35.50 -21.82
CA LEU A 370 36.50 -34.71 -22.19
C LEU A 370 36.28 -33.57 -21.20
N LEU A 371 36.36 -33.82 -19.89
CA LEU A 371 36.26 -32.78 -18.85
C LEU A 371 37.36 -31.72 -19.02
N THR A 372 38.61 -32.15 -19.22
CA THR A 372 39.72 -31.24 -19.48
C THR A 372 39.48 -30.41 -20.73
N ASN A 373 38.98 -31.01 -21.81
CA ASN A 373 38.67 -30.30 -23.05
C ASN A 373 37.55 -29.27 -22.88
N ILE A 374 36.44 -29.67 -22.24
CA ILE A 374 35.31 -28.79 -21.90
C ILE A 374 35.81 -27.59 -21.10
N PHE A 375 36.60 -27.83 -20.05
CA PHE A 375 37.12 -26.77 -19.20
C PHE A 375 38.06 -25.82 -19.96
N GLN A 376 38.96 -26.35 -20.80
CA GLN A 376 39.83 -25.53 -21.64
C GLN A 376 39.04 -24.68 -22.64
N GLU A 377 38.05 -25.28 -23.30
CA GLU A 377 37.16 -24.55 -24.20
C GLU A 377 36.41 -23.47 -23.44
N PHE A 378 35.93 -23.73 -22.23
CA PHE A 378 35.30 -22.71 -21.37
C PHE A 378 36.25 -21.53 -21.11
N VAL A 379 37.51 -21.78 -20.73
CA VAL A 379 38.51 -20.73 -20.51
C VAL A 379 38.71 -19.88 -21.78
N ILE A 380 38.77 -20.52 -22.94
CA ILE A 380 38.92 -19.83 -24.24
C ILE A 380 37.66 -19.03 -24.58
N TYR A 381 36.48 -19.63 -24.48
CA TYR A 381 35.20 -18.97 -24.75
C TYR A 381 34.99 -17.77 -23.84
N ARG A 382 35.27 -17.91 -22.54
CA ARG A 382 35.17 -16.83 -21.56
C ARG A 382 36.05 -15.64 -21.91
N LYS A 383 37.28 -15.91 -22.35
CA LYS A 383 38.22 -14.87 -22.80
C LYS A 383 37.77 -14.21 -24.11
N THR A 384 37.21 -14.98 -25.02
CA THR A 384 36.83 -14.53 -26.38
C THR A 384 35.52 -13.73 -26.38
N LEU A 385 34.50 -14.20 -25.65
CA LEU A 385 33.23 -13.50 -25.45
C LEU A 385 33.37 -12.28 -24.51
N LYS A 386 34.52 -12.14 -23.85
CA LYS A 386 34.88 -11.17 -22.81
C LYS A 386 34.06 -11.36 -21.52
N PRO A 387 34.71 -11.44 -20.34
CA PRO A 387 34.03 -11.67 -19.07
C PRO A 387 32.91 -10.66 -18.74
N GLU A 388 33.02 -9.41 -19.22
CA GLU A 388 32.04 -8.35 -18.97
C GLU A 388 30.63 -8.59 -19.56
N PHE A 389 30.51 -9.50 -20.54
CA PHE A 389 29.24 -9.90 -21.16
C PHE A 389 28.72 -11.26 -20.70
N ILE A 390 29.48 -11.96 -19.84
CA ILE A 390 29.10 -13.27 -19.31
C ILE A 390 28.53 -13.06 -17.92
N LYS A 391 27.21 -13.17 -17.80
CA LYS A 391 26.52 -12.94 -16.51
C LYS A 391 26.66 -14.12 -15.55
N LYS A 392 26.63 -15.33 -16.08
CA LYS A 392 26.79 -16.57 -15.31
C LYS A 392 27.79 -17.47 -16.01
N ASN A 393 28.88 -17.82 -15.32
CA ASN A 393 29.87 -18.74 -15.86
C ASN A 393 29.27 -20.15 -16.01
N ASP A 394 28.30 -20.52 -15.16
CA ASP A 394 27.56 -21.78 -15.21
C ASP A 394 26.87 -21.98 -16.57
N GLU A 395 26.17 -20.96 -17.08
CA GLU A 395 25.49 -21.03 -18.38
C GLU A 395 26.47 -21.19 -19.55
N LEU A 396 27.60 -20.48 -19.50
CA LEU A 396 28.64 -20.62 -20.51
C LEU A 396 29.29 -22.01 -20.46
N PHE A 397 29.63 -22.50 -19.28
CA PHE A 397 30.20 -23.83 -19.12
C PHE A 397 29.21 -24.91 -19.58
N ALA A 398 27.91 -24.77 -19.26
CA ALA A 398 26.85 -25.65 -19.75
C ALA A 398 26.75 -25.66 -21.28
N MET A 399 26.85 -24.49 -21.93
CA MET A 399 26.86 -24.40 -23.39
C MET A 399 28.10 -25.05 -24.02
N VAL A 400 29.26 -24.92 -23.39
CA VAL A 400 30.51 -25.59 -23.83
C VAL A 400 30.43 -27.11 -23.60
N THR A 401 29.86 -27.55 -22.48
CA THR A 401 29.56 -28.96 -22.22
C THR A 401 28.61 -29.53 -23.26
N TYR A 402 27.52 -28.82 -23.59
CA TYR A 402 26.58 -29.22 -24.65
C TYR A 402 27.26 -29.28 -26.03
N LYS A 403 28.14 -28.33 -26.36
CA LYS A 403 28.94 -28.38 -27.60
C LYS A 403 29.81 -29.64 -27.68
N ASN A 404 30.42 -30.04 -26.58
CA ASN A 404 31.33 -31.19 -26.52
C ASN A 404 30.58 -32.53 -26.56
N LEU A 405 29.43 -32.61 -25.91
CA LEU A 405 28.61 -33.83 -25.87
C LEU A 405 27.74 -34.01 -27.12
N TYR A 406 27.23 -32.91 -27.68
CA TYR A 406 26.31 -32.91 -28.83
C TYR A 406 26.79 -31.96 -29.95
N PRO A 407 27.98 -32.21 -30.55
CA PRO A 407 28.59 -31.30 -31.52
C PRO A 407 27.76 -31.10 -32.80
N THR A 408 27.01 -32.13 -33.22
CA THR A 408 26.12 -32.08 -34.38
C THR A 408 24.94 -31.14 -34.13
N ASP A 409 24.25 -31.32 -33.00
CA ASP A 409 23.10 -30.49 -32.60
C ASP A 409 23.53 -29.04 -32.30
N PHE A 410 24.71 -28.83 -31.69
CA PHE A 410 25.29 -27.49 -31.49
C PHE A 410 25.59 -26.77 -32.81
N THR A 411 26.06 -27.51 -33.83
CA THR A 411 26.31 -26.93 -35.15
C THR A 411 25.01 -26.52 -35.84
N GLU A 412 23.96 -27.33 -35.70
CA GLU A 412 22.62 -26.99 -36.22
C GLU A 412 21.98 -25.83 -35.43
N LEU A 413 22.23 -25.71 -34.12
CA LEU A 413 21.79 -24.60 -33.29
C LEU A 413 22.25 -23.25 -33.87
N GLY A 414 23.51 -23.17 -34.32
CA GLY A 414 24.06 -21.99 -35.00
C GLY A 414 23.38 -21.65 -36.33
N LYS A 415 22.73 -22.64 -36.97
CA LYS A 415 21.93 -22.47 -38.19
C LYS A 415 20.43 -22.30 -37.90
N LYS A 416 20.04 -22.11 -36.63
CA LYS A 416 18.64 -22.06 -36.17
C LYS A 416 17.86 -23.34 -36.49
N LYS A 417 18.50 -24.48 -36.28
CA LYS A 417 17.96 -25.84 -36.47
C LYS A 417 18.43 -26.74 -35.32
N GLY A 418 17.98 -27.99 -35.30
CA GLY A 418 18.37 -28.97 -34.28
C GLY A 418 17.42 -29.04 -33.10
N LYS A 419 17.58 -30.07 -32.28
CA LYS A 419 16.70 -30.43 -31.18
C LYS A 419 16.60 -29.29 -30.17
N LEU A 420 17.74 -28.72 -29.75
CA LEU A 420 17.75 -27.63 -28.76
C LEU A 420 17.10 -26.35 -29.30
N TYR A 421 17.32 -26.02 -30.57
CA TYR A 421 16.67 -24.86 -31.19
C TYR A 421 15.15 -25.02 -31.24
N GLU A 422 14.66 -26.19 -31.69
CA GLU A 422 13.22 -26.48 -31.77
C GLU A 422 12.56 -26.40 -30.38
N LEU A 423 13.19 -26.97 -29.36
CA LEU A 423 12.72 -26.88 -27.97
C LEU A 423 12.56 -25.43 -27.52
N ILE A 424 13.57 -24.60 -27.76
CA ILE A 424 13.56 -23.19 -27.35
C ILE A 424 12.57 -22.36 -28.17
N ASN A 425 12.49 -22.60 -29.48
CA ASN A 425 11.65 -21.84 -30.40
C ASN A 425 10.14 -22.13 -30.20
N ASN A 426 9.79 -23.34 -29.77
CA ASN A 426 8.41 -23.75 -29.49
C ASN A 426 7.85 -23.22 -28.16
N LYS A 427 8.63 -22.42 -27.41
CA LYS A 427 8.20 -21.76 -26.16
C LYS A 427 6.84 -21.09 -26.23
N LYS A 428 6.53 -20.41 -27.35
CA LYS A 428 5.25 -19.72 -27.55
C LYS A 428 4.07 -20.70 -27.52
N ASP A 429 4.25 -21.89 -28.07
CA ASP A 429 3.23 -22.93 -28.11
C ASP A 429 3.03 -23.54 -26.71
N TYR A 430 4.10 -23.70 -25.94
CA TYR A 430 4.01 -24.15 -24.54
C TYR A 430 3.21 -23.16 -23.69
N ILE A 431 3.51 -21.87 -23.81
CA ILE A 431 2.77 -20.79 -23.14
C ILE A 431 1.30 -20.81 -23.55
N LYS A 432 1.01 -20.96 -24.86
CA LYS A 432 -0.35 -21.02 -25.37
C LYS A 432 -1.14 -22.16 -24.74
N ASN A 433 -0.55 -23.36 -24.66
CA ASN A 433 -1.19 -24.54 -24.07
C ASN A 433 -1.51 -24.36 -22.58
N ILE A 434 -0.62 -23.73 -21.80
CA ILE A 434 -0.88 -23.40 -20.40
C ILE A 434 -2.00 -22.36 -20.28
N ILE A 435 -1.97 -21.32 -21.12
CA ILE A 435 -2.99 -20.27 -21.13
C ILE A 435 -4.37 -20.86 -21.46
N THR A 436 -4.48 -21.77 -22.43
CA THR A 436 -5.76 -22.42 -22.75
C THR A 436 -6.32 -23.20 -21.57
N LYS A 437 -5.49 -23.94 -20.81
CA LYS A 437 -5.94 -24.64 -19.60
C LYS A 437 -6.42 -23.67 -18.50
N ILE A 438 -5.79 -22.50 -18.39
CA ILE A 438 -6.23 -21.45 -17.45
C ILE A 438 -7.53 -20.81 -17.92
N ASP A 439 -7.69 -20.58 -19.23
CA ASP A 439 -8.92 -20.04 -19.80
C ASP A 439 -10.11 -20.99 -19.61
N GLU A 440 -9.90 -22.30 -19.74
CA GLU A 440 -10.88 -23.33 -19.39
C GLU A 440 -11.27 -23.24 -17.90
N LYS A 441 -10.30 -23.18 -16.98
CA LYS A 441 -10.57 -23.00 -15.54
C LYS A 441 -11.32 -21.71 -15.23
N ILE A 442 -10.99 -20.60 -15.89
CA ILE A 442 -11.69 -19.33 -15.75
C ILE A 442 -13.13 -19.46 -16.27
N LYS A 443 -13.33 -20.14 -17.40
CA LYS A 443 -14.66 -20.40 -17.96
C LYS A 443 -15.51 -21.22 -16.98
N ASP A 444 -14.98 -22.32 -16.45
CA ASP A 444 -15.69 -23.19 -15.51
C ASP A 444 -16.08 -22.44 -14.24
N LYS A 445 -15.18 -21.65 -13.66
CA LYS A 445 -15.47 -20.82 -12.48
C LYS A 445 -16.47 -19.70 -12.76
N ASN A 446 -16.47 -19.13 -13.96
CA ASN A 446 -17.49 -18.14 -14.34
C ASN A 446 -18.87 -18.79 -14.46
N VAL A 447 -18.95 -20.00 -15.01
CA VAL A 447 -20.22 -20.78 -15.05
C VAL A 447 -20.72 -21.06 -13.64
N GLU A 448 -19.82 -21.44 -12.71
CA GLU A 448 -20.16 -21.63 -11.30
C GLU A 448 -20.71 -20.35 -10.65
N VAL A 449 -20.07 -19.20 -10.89
CA VAL A 449 -20.56 -17.89 -10.42
C VAL A 449 -21.92 -17.53 -11.03
N GLU A 450 -22.14 -17.82 -12.32
CA GLU A 450 -23.44 -17.60 -12.96
C GLU A 450 -24.54 -18.48 -12.36
N ASN A 451 -24.26 -19.76 -12.09
CA ASN A 451 -25.21 -20.68 -11.48
C ASN A 451 -25.60 -20.23 -10.06
N ILE A 452 -24.64 -19.81 -9.24
CA ILE A 452 -24.92 -19.26 -7.89
C ILE A 452 -25.77 -17.98 -7.95
N LYS A 453 -25.54 -17.12 -8.95
CA LYS A 453 -26.34 -15.89 -9.16
C LYS A 453 -27.74 -16.16 -9.68
N LYS A 454 -27.90 -17.16 -10.56
CA LYS A 454 -29.19 -17.55 -11.14
C LYS A 454 -30.12 -18.16 -10.09
N GLU A 455 -29.60 -18.80 -9.05
CA GLU A 455 -30.41 -19.29 -7.94
C GLU A 455 -31.00 -18.10 -7.17
N THR A 456 -32.30 -17.90 -7.30
CA THR A 456 -33.04 -16.79 -6.70
C THR A 456 -33.34 -17.04 -5.23
N ILE A 457 -33.53 -18.30 -4.85
CA ILE A 457 -33.84 -18.69 -3.48
C ILE A 457 -32.57 -18.51 -2.63
N THR A 458 -32.73 -17.92 -1.44
CA THR A 458 -31.60 -17.65 -0.53
C THR A 458 -31.64 -18.47 0.74
N ASP A 459 -32.75 -19.18 0.99
CA ASP A 459 -32.93 -19.97 2.19
C ASP A 459 -33.34 -21.42 1.88
N ILE A 460 -32.75 -22.36 2.63
CA ILE A 460 -32.97 -23.80 2.42
C ILE A 460 -34.40 -24.18 2.84
N GLU A 461 -34.97 -23.54 3.87
CA GLU A 461 -36.35 -23.81 4.29
C GLU A 461 -37.36 -23.27 3.27
N GLU A 462 -37.04 -22.16 2.60
CA GLU A 462 -37.80 -21.66 1.45
C GLU A 462 -37.75 -22.65 0.27
N LEU A 463 -36.57 -23.21 -0.03
CA LEU A 463 -36.41 -24.24 -1.06
C LEU A 463 -37.24 -25.50 -0.71
N LYS A 464 -37.11 -26.02 0.51
CA LYS A 464 -37.89 -27.16 1.01
C LYS A 464 -39.40 -26.91 0.89
N SER A 465 -39.84 -25.71 1.24
CA SER A 465 -41.26 -25.32 1.15
C SER A 465 -41.79 -25.38 -0.29
N ILE A 466 -40.99 -25.01 -1.29
CA ILE A 466 -41.37 -25.08 -2.71
C ILE A 466 -41.53 -26.53 -3.17
N TYR A 467 -40.57 -27.39 -2.83
CA TYR A 467 -40.63 -28.81 -3.18
C TYR A 467 -41.78 -29.51 -2.45
N PHE A 468 -41.97 -29.18 -1.17
CA PHE A 468 -43.07 -29.69 -0.38
C PHE A 468 -44.43 -29.26 -0.96
N GLN A 469 -44.61 -27.97 -1.26
CA GLN A 469 -45.84 -27.46 -1.87
C GLN A 469 -46.15 -28.11 -3.22
N LYS A 470 -45.13 -28.42 -4.01
CA LYS A 470 -45.31 -29.14 -5.27
C LYS A 470 -45.79 -30.56 -5.04
N ILE A 471 -45.24 -31.27 -4.05
CA ILE A 471 -45.73 -32.59 -3.63
C ILE A 471 -47.19 -32.49 -3.16
N LEU A 472 -47.54 -31.45 -2.38
CA LEU A 472 -48.92 -31.21 -1.94
C LEU A 472 -49.89 -30.93 -3.10
N SER A 473 -49.43 -30.30 -4.19
CA SER A 473 -50.29 -30.05 -5.35
C SER A 473 -50.75 -31.33 -6.08
N LYS A 474 -50.10 -32.47 -5.82
CA LYS A 474 -50.43 -33.77 -6.43
C LYS A 474 -51.50 -34.54 -5.65
N ILE A 475 -51.87 -34.10 -4.45
CA ILE A 475 -52.94 -34.70 -3.64
C ILE A 475 -54.26 -33.90 -3.75
N PRO A 476 -55.42 -34.50 -3.42
CA PRO A 476 -56.72 -33.82 -3.55
C PRO A 476 -56.86 -32.58 -2.64
N THR A 477 -57.55 -31.53 -3.12
CA THR A 477 -57.67 -30.21 -2.44
C THR A 477 -58.34 -30.22 -1.06
N ASN A 478 -59.05 -31.28 -0.68
CA ASN A 478 -59.70 -31.41 0.63
C ASN A 478 -58.98 -32.42 1.53
N ALA A 479 -57.71 -32.72 1.24
CA ALA A 479 -56.88 -33.59 2.06
C ALA A 479 -56.39 -32.85 3.32
N LEU A 480 -56.50 -33.52 4.47
CA LEU A 480 -55.97 -33.10 5.75
C LEU A 480 -54.63 -33.81 5.99
N ILE A 481 -53.58 -33.02 6.12
CA ILE A 481 -52.23 -33.49 6.45
C ILE A 481 -51.93 -33.12 7.89
N ASN A 482 -51.24 -34.02 8.61
CA ASN A 482 -50.79 -33.76 9.96
C ASN A 482 -49.71 -32.66 9.96
N GLN A 483 -49.96 -31.54 10.64
CA GLN A 483 -49.08 -30.36 10.66
C GLN A 483 -47.67 -30.65 11.22
N THR A 484 -47.48 -31.73 12.00
CA THR A 484 -46.15 -32.11 12.51
C THR A 484 -45.18 -32.60 11.42
N ILE A 485 -45.68 -33.04 10.27
CA ILE A 485 -44.86 -33.46 9.11
C ILE A 485 -44.28 -32.23 8.38
N ILE A 486 -44.90 -31.06 8.53
CA ILE A 486 -44.62 -29.86 7.75
C ILE A 486 -43.27 -29.20 8.11
N ASN A 487 -42.76 -29.40 9.34
CA ASN A 487 -41.59 -28.64 9.81
C ASN A 487 -40.32 -29.45 10.13
N ASN A 488 -40.38 -30.78 10.33
CA ASN A 488 -39.21 -31.52 10.85
C ASN A 488 -38.74 -32.73 10.03
N ASP A 489 -39.45 -33.18 8.98
CA ASP A 489 -39.18 -34.47 8.31
C ASP A 489 -39.15 -34.39 6.77
N PHE A 490 -38.82 -33.24 6.17
CA PHE A 490 -38.67 -33.15 4.70
C PHE A 490 -37.66 -34.18 4.15
N GLU A 491 -36.55 -34.39 4.85
CA GLU A 491 -35.53 -35.38 4.50
C GLU A 491 -36.06 -36.83 4.60
N GLU A 492 -36.91 -37.11 5.58
CA GLU A 492 -37.56 -38.41 5.72
C GLU A 492 -38.60 -38.65 4.61
N LEU A 493 -39.30 -37.58 4.19
CA LEU A 493 -40.28 -37.60 3.10
C LEU A 493 -39.62 -37.90 1.74
N ILE A 494 -38.51 -37.24 1.41
CA ILE A 494 -37.79 -37.50 0.14
C ILE A 494 -37.14 -38.89 0.14
N THR A 495 -36.76 -39.40 1.31
CA THR A 495 -36.16 -40.74 1.44
C THR A 495 -37.21 -41.84 1.30
N LYS A 496 -38.36 -41.69 1.97
CA LYS A 496 -39.47 -42.66 1.89
C LYS A 496 -40.22 -42.57 0.56
N GLN A 497 -40.28 -41.38 -0.05
CA GLN A 497 -41.03 -41.07 -1.28
C GLN A 497 -42.53 -41.41 -1.19
N LYS A 498 -43.09 -41.30 0.01
CA LYS A 498 -44.50 -41.57 0.33
C LYS A 498 -45.06 -40.50 1.24
N LEU A 499 -46.27 -40.01 0.95
CA LEU A 499 -46.98 -39.04 1.78
C LEU A 499 -48.35 -39.59 2.21
N SER A 500 -48.54 -39.78 3.52
CA SER A 500 -49.84 -40.17 4.07
C SER A 500 -50.74 -38.94 4.28
N TYR A 501 -51.99 -39.00 3.83
CA TYR A 501 -52.97 -37.92 4.00
C TYR A 501 -54.37 -38.49 4.31
N LYS A 502 -55.18 -37.71 5.03
CA LYS A 502 -56.58 -38.05 5.30
C LYS A 502 -57.49 -37.30 4.33
N TYR A 503 -58.44 -37.96 3.71
CA TYR A 503 -59.41 -37.29 2.83
C TYR A 503 -60.83 -37.57 3.26
N GLN A 504 -61.65 -36.52 3.32
CA GLN A 504 -63.05 -36.62 3.71
C GLN A 504 -63.92 -36.83 2.47
N ASN A 505 -64.63 -37.96 2.43
CA ASN A 505 -65.59 -38.23 1.38
C ASN A 505 -66.90 -37.48 1.67
N ARG A 506 -67.38 -36.66 0.72
CA ARG A 506 -68.52 -35.74 0.88
C ARG A 506 -69.85 -36.43 1.22
N ASN A 507 -69.93 -37.75 1.12
CA ASN A 507 -71.18 -38.49 1.31
C ASN A 507 -71.33 -39.18 2.69
N TYR A 508 -70.28 -39.31 3.51
CA TYR A 508 -70.37 -40.11 4.75
C TYR A 508 -69.65 -39.56 5.99
N GLY A 509 -68.96 -38.42 5.94
CA GLY A 509 -68.36 -37.80 7.13
C GLY A 509 -67.09 -38.49 7.68
N ASP A 510 -66.80 -39.73 7.28
CA ASP A 510 -65.61 -40.49 7.68
C ASP A 510 -64.31 -39.98 7.03
N LEU A 511 -63.23 -39.98 7.81
CA LEU A 511 -61.86 -39.67 7.39
C LEU A 511 -61.14 -40.96 7.01
N PHE A 512 -60.69 -41.08 5.75
CA PHE A 512 -59.91 -42.23 5.28
C PHE A 512 -58.43 -41.90 5.19
N ASP A 513 -57.59 -42.76 5.76
CA ASP A 513 -56.14 -42.74 5.56
C ASP A 513 -55.82 -43.22 4.13
N ASN A 514 -55.11 -42.40 3.37
CA ASN A 514 -54.59 -42.72 2.05
C ASN A 514 -53.09 -42.42 2.00
N GLU A 515 -52.38 -43.11 1.11
CA GLU A 515 -50.97 -42.87 0.83
C GLU A 515 -50.78 -42.45 -0.62
N PHE A 516 -49.91 -41.46 -0.82
CA PHE A 516 -49.47 -41.00 -2.13
C PHE A 516 -47.99 -41.39 -2.32
N ASP A 517 -47.75 -42.33 -3.23
CA ASP A 517 -46.41 -42.70 -3.69
C ASP A 517 -45.98 -41.75 -4.82
N PHE A 518 -44.76 -41.22 -4.75
CA PHE A 518 -44.19 -40.38 -5.80
C PHE A 518 -42.74 -40.75 -6.07
N LYS A 519 -42.14 -40.22 -7.14
CA LYS A 519 -40.69 -40.24 -7.32
C LYS A 519 -40.15 -38.84 -7.15
N PHE A 520 -39.20 -38.65 -6.23
CA PHE A 520 -38.67 -37.32 -5.97
C PHE A 520 -37.97 -36.72 -7.20
N SER A 521 -37.29 -37.54 -8.01
CA SER A 521 -36.66 -37.10 -9.26
C SER A 521 -37.64 -36.54 -10.31
N GLU A 522 -38.91 -36.98 -10.30
CA GLU A 522 -39.95 -36.40 -11.15
C GLU A 522 -40.39 -35.03 -10.62
N ILE A 523 -40.49 -34.88 -9.29
CA ILE A 523 -40.77 -33.60 -8.63
C ILE A 523 -39.62 -32.60 -8.85
N GLU A 524 -38.37 -33.06 -8.78
CA GLU A 524 -37.19 -32.25 -9.07
C GLU A 524 -37.24 -31.66 -10.47
N ASN A 525 -37.43 -32.52 -11.49
CA ASN A 525 -37.52 -32.08 -12.88
C ASN A 525 -38.70 -31.15 -13.17
N GLU A 526 -39.83 -31.32 -12.47
CA GLU A 526 -41.00 -30.44 -12.62
C GLU A 526 -40.79 -29.04 -12.00
N ILE A 527 -39.89 -28.91 -11.02
CA ILE A 527 -39.60 -27.63 -10.35
C ILE A 527 -38.39 -26.95 -11.00
N ASN A 528 -37.32 -27.70 -11.23
CA ASN A 528 -36.12 -27.22 -11.89
C ASN A 528 -35.51 -28.35 -12.76
N PRO A 529 -35.60 -28.25 -14.10
CA PRO A 529 -35.04 -29.25 -15.00
C PRO A 529 -33.51 -29.12 -15.19
N GLU A 530 -32.90 -28.02 -14.71
CA GLU A 530 -31.45 -27.77 -14.87
C GLU A 530 -30.63 -28.27 -13.67
N PHE A 531 -31.18 -28.25 -12.46
CA PHE A 531 -30.48 -28.63 -11.23
C PHE A 531 -31.35 -29.46 -10.29
N THR A 532 -30.77 -30.49 -9.69
CA THR A 532 -31.40 -31.31 -8.64
C THR A 532 -31.58 -30.53 -7.35
N TYR A 533 -32.41 -31.02 -6.42
CA TYR A 533 -32.59 -30.39 -5.12
C TYR A 533 -31.26 -30.26 -4.36
N GLU A 534 -30.43 -31.30 -4.36
CA GLU A 534 -29.13 -31.33 -3.68
C GLU A 534 -28.14 -30.30 -4.28
N GLU A 535 -28.08 -30.20 -5.61
CA GLU A 535 -27.24 -29.20 -6.29
C GLU A 535 -27.68 -27.76 -5.95
N ARG A 536 -28.99 -27.52 -5.86
CA ARG A 536 -29.54 -26.21 -5.49
C ARG A 536 -29.29 -25.86 -4.03
N VAL A 537 -29.33 -26.85 -3.11
CA VAL A 537 -28.88 -26.66 -1.72
C VAL A 537 -27.42 -26.20 -1.71
N GLY A 538 -26.54 -26.85 -2.47
CA GLY A 538 -25.13 -26.45 -2.60
C GLY A 538 -24.92 -25.03 -3.16
N LEU A 539 -25.76 -24.58 -4.11
CA LEU A 539 -25.75 -23.20 -4.62
C LEU A 539 -26.16 -22.17 -3.55
N ILE A 540 -27.19 -22.49 -2.74
CA ILE A 540 -27.67 -21.63 -1.66
C ILE A 540 -26.62 -21.50 -0.55
N GLU A 541 -26.00 -22.60 -0.14
CA GLU A 541 -24.90 -22.59 0.85
C GLU A 541 -23.70 -21.79 0.35
N SER A 542 -23.33 -21.94 -0.93
CA SER A 542 -22.28 -21.15 -1.57
C SER A 542 -22.58 -19.65 -1.59
N LYS A 543 -23.86 -19.27 -1.70
CA LYS A 543 -24.33 -17.88 -1.63
C LYS A 543 -24.28 -17.32 -0.19
N LYS A 544 -24.65 -18.13 0.82
CA LYS A 544 -24.57 -17.75 2.25
C LYS A 544 -23.12 -17.56 2.72
N ASN A 545 -22.17 -18.34 2.18
CA ASN A 545 -20.75 -18.29 2.55
C ASN A 545 -19.91 -17.27 1.77
N ASP A 546 -20.52 -16.37 1.00
CA ASP A 546 -19.85 -15.39 0.12
C ASP A 546 -18.82 -16.00 -0.86
N ASN A 547 -19.08 -17.24 -1.28
CA ASN A 547 -18.15 -18.00 -2.13
C ASN A 547 -17.99 -17.36 -3.53
N VAL A 548 -18.93 -16.50 -3.94
CA VAL A 548 -18.84 -15.69 -5.16
C VAL A 548 -17.64 -14.74 -5.12
N ASN A 549 -17.35 -14.11 -3.98
CA ASN A 549 -16.17 -13.25 -3.83
C ASN A 549 -14.88 -14.08 -3.81
N SER A 550 -14.90 -15.26 -3.19
CA SER A 550 -13.77 -16.22 -3.25
C SER A 550 -13.46 -16.64 -4.70
N LEU A 551 -14.47 -17.07 -5.46
CA LEU A 551 -14.34 -17.45 -6.86
C LEU A 551 -13.89 -16.29 -7.76
N LYS A 552 -14.38 -15.06 -7.53
CA LYS A 552 -13.88 -13.86 -8.23
C LYS A 552 -12.42 -13.58 -7.92
N ASN A 553 -12.00 -13.67 -6.65
CA ASN A 553 -10.61 -13.52 -6.27
C ASN A 553 -9.72 -14.60 -6.91
N GLU A 554 -10.20 -15.84 -7.01
CA GLU A 554 -9.49 -16.90 -7.73
C GLU A 554 -9.42 -16.63 -9.24
N ILE A 555 -10.50 -16.15 -9.86
CA ILE A 555 -10.50 -15.73 -11.27
C ILE A 555 -9.49 -14.61 -11.50
N ASP A 556 -9.40 -13.63 -10.61
CA ASP A 556 -8.44 -12.52 -10.73
C ASP A 556 -6.99 -12.98 -10.47
N LYS A 557 -6.78 -13.92 -9.55
CA LYS A 557 -5.50 -14.64 -9.40
C LYS A 557 -5.13 -15.39 -10.69
N LEU A 558 -6.08 -16.07 -11.32
CA LEU A 558 -5.87 -16.80 -12.59
C LEU A 558 -5.57 -15.84 -13.76
N LYS A 559 -6.27 -14.69 -13.86
CA LYS A 559 -5.97 -13.64 -14.85
C LYS A 559 -4.58 -13.03 -14.65
N THR A 560 -4.21 -12.79 -13.39
CA THR A 560 -2.87 -12.30 -13.03
C THR A 560 -1.80 -13.34 -13.41
N LYS A 561 -2.03 -14.63 -13.07
CA LYS A 561 -1.16 -15.74 -13.45
C LYS A 561 -1.02 -15.84 -14.98
N LYS A 562 -2.11 -15.69 -15.74
CA LYS A 562 -2.11 -15.67 -17.22
C LYS A 562 -1.19 -14.56 -17.78
N SER A 563 -1.23 -13.36 -17.22
CA SER A 563 -0.33 -12.26 -17.62
C SER A 563 1.13 -12.56 -17.28
N GLN A 564 1.39 -13.15 -16.11
CA GLN A 564 2.75 -13.54 -15.69
C GLN A 564 3.35 -14.64 -16.59
N ILE A 565 2.55 -15.64 -16.98
CA ILE A 565 2.98 -16.78 -17.81
C ILE A 565 3.51 -16.35 -19.17
N GLN A 566 2.92 -15.31 -19.77
CA GLN A 566 3.40 -14.77 -21.06
C GLN A 566 4.86 -14.33 -21.01
N ASN A 567 5.38 -14.06 -19.81
CA ASN A 567 6.73 -13.61 -19.60
C ASN A 567 7.68 -14.70 -19.08
N TRP A 568 7.18 -15.88 -18.67
CA TRP A 568 7.99 -16.96 -18.06
C TRP A 568 9.17 -17.40 -18.93
N ASP A 569 10.26 -17.84 -18.30
CA ASP A 569 11.36 -18.56 -18.96
C ASP A 569 11.03 -20.06 -19.10
N LEU A 570 11.86 -20.79 -19.85
CA LEU A 570 11.65 -22.23 -20.08
C LEU A 570 11.71 -23.03 -18.78
N LYS A 571 12.57 -22.66 -17.82
CA LYS A 571 12.64 -23.30 -16.50
C LYS A 571 11.29 -23.20 -15.79
N GLN A 572 10.71 -22.00 -15.74
CA GLN A 572 9.40 -21.75 -15.15
C GLN A 572 8.27 -22.49 -15.88
N ILE A 573 8.33 -22.55 -17.22
CA ILE A 573 7.37 -23.31 -18.03
C ILE A 573 7.45 -24.80 -17.70
N PHE A 574 8.65 -25.37 -17.64
CA PHE A 574 8.87 -26.79 -17.38
C PHE A 574 8.50 -27.24 -15.97
N ILE A 575 8.39 -26.34 -14.99
CA ILE A 575 7.82 -26.66 -13.67
C ILE A 575 6.31 -26.94 -13.75
N GLU A 576 5.59 -26.36 -14.73
CA GLU A 576 4.13 -26.36 -14.79
C GLU A 576 3.55 -27.26 -15.89
N VAL A 577 4.42 -27.91 -16.69
CA VAL A 577 4.03 -28.86 -17.73
C VAL A 577 4.64 -30.22 -17.48
N ASP A 578 4.02 -31.25 -18.06
CA ASP A 578 4.63 -32.57 -18.10
C ASP A 578 5.87 -32.53 -19.00
N ILE A 579 7.04 -32.56 -18.36
CA ILE A 579 8.36 -32.39 -18.97
C ILE A 579 8.65 -33.49 -19.99
N ASP A 580 8.18 -34.71 -19.73
CA ASP A 580 8.48 -35.87 -20.57
C ASP A 580 7.89 -35.72 -21.97
N GLN A 581 6.77 -35.01 -22.11
CA GLN A 581 6.18 -34.67 -23.41
C GLN A 581 7.12 -33.84 -24.30
N TYR A 582 8.00 -33.03 -23.71
CA TYR A 582 8.84 -32.08 -24.44
C TYR A 582 10.32 -32.49 -24.51
N LEU A 583 10.81 -33.26 -23.53
CA LEU A 583 12.21 -33.68 -23.44
C LEU A 583 12.47 -35.13 -23.88
N ASP A 584 11.48 -35.85 -24.41
CA ASP A 584 11.64 -37.22 -24.92
C ASP A 584 12.79 -37.38 -25.92
N ARG A 585 13.00 -36.36 -26.78
CA ARG A 585 14.09 -36.33 -27.78
C ARG A 585 15.51 -36.20 -27.19
N PHE A 586 15.61 -35.94 -25.88
CA PHE A 586 16.84 -35.84 -25.08
C PHE A 586 16.97 -36.95 -24.03
N SER A 587 16.16 -38.02 -24.14
CA SER A 587 16.16 -39.17 -23.22
C SER A 587 17.52 -39.88 -23.12
N ASP A 588 18.31 -39.85 -24.19
CA ASP A 588 19.65 -40.44 -24.26
C ASP A 588 20.73 -39.64 -23.47
N GLY A 589 20.38 -38.52 -22.84
CA GLY A 589 21.33 -37.56 -22.24
C GLY A 589 20.88 -36.96 -20.92
N LYS A 590 21.12 -37.65 -19.80
CA LYS A 590 20.67 -37.23 -18.45
C LYS A 590 21.26 -35.87 -18.04
N LEU A 591 22.54 -35.63 -18.30
CA LEU A 591 23.20 -34.36 -18.00
C LEU A 591 22.57 -33.21 -18.79
N LEU A 592 22.35 -33.36 -20.10
CA LEU A 592 21.75 -32.31 -20.91
C LEU A 592 20.33 -31.97 -20.44
N ARG A 593 19.55 -32.99 -20.07
CA ARG A 593 18.22 -32.80 -19.49
C ARG A 593 18.29 -31.99 -18.20
N SER A 594 19.23 -32.30 -17.30
CA SER A 594 19.47 -31.51 -16.09
C SER A 594 19.86 -30.06 -16.41
N LEU A 595 20.79 -29.85 -17.37
CA LEU A 595 21.23 -28.51 -17.77
C LEU A 595 20.10 -27.62 -18.31
N ILE A 596 19.14 -28.21 -19.03
CA ILE A 596 17.96 -27.52 -19.55
C ILE A 596 16.95 -27.24 -18.43
N LEU A 597 16.64 -28.23 -17.59
CA LEU A 597 15.64 -28.10 -16.52
C LEU A 597 16.07 -27.12 -15.44
N GLU A 598 17.35 -27.10 -15.09
CA GLU A 598 17.89 -26.15 -14.13
C GLU A 598 18.11 -24.76 -14.72
N GLY A 599 17.93 -24.58 -16.02
CA GLY A 599 18.00 -23.29 -16.71
C GLY A 599 19.43 -22.82 -17.01
N TYR A 600 20.44 -23.70 -16.89
CA TYR A 600 21.81 -23.41 -17.32
C TYR A 600 21.90 -23.30 -18.84
N ILE A 601 21.07 -24.05 -19.57
CA ILE A 601 20.80 -23.86 -21.01
C ILE A 601 19.40 -23.28 -21.16
N ASN A 602 19.32 -22.06 -21.69
CA ASN A 602 18.08 -21.30 -21.76
C ASN A 602 17.96 -20.51 -23.08
N GLU A 603 16.92 -19.68 -23.20
CA GLU A 603 16.58 -18.94 -24.42
C GLU A 603 17.64 -17.90 -24.83
N ASN A 604 18.57 -17.57 -23.94
CA ASN A 604 19.69 -16.67 -24.21
C ASN A 604 20.91 -17.38 -24.80
N TYR A 605 20.80 -18.63 -25.26
CA TYR A 605 21.92 -19.41 -25.84
C TYR A 605 22.73 -18.64 -26.90
N ASN A 606 22.10 -17.72 -27.64
CA ASN A 606 22.74 -16.88 -28.65
C ASN A 606 23.90 -16.05 -28.10
N ASP A 607 23.82 -15.62 -26.84
CA ASP A 607 24.88 -14.84 -26.18
C ASP A 607 26.17 -15.65 -25.98
N TYR A 608 26.09 -16.99 -26.05
CA TYR A 608 27.22 -17.90 -25.83
C TYR A 608 27.79 -18.51 -27.11
N ILE A 609 27.09 -18.38 -28.24
CA ILE A 609 27.52 -18.94 -29.54
C ILE A 609 27.91 -17.88 -30.58
N SER A 610 27.67 -16.59 -30.29
CA SER A 610 27.95 -15.48 -31.20
C SER A 610 28.88 -14.44 -30.55
N LEU A 611 29.85 -13.95 -31.32
CA LEU A 611 30.69 -12.82 -30.90
C LEU A 611 29.92 -11.51 -31.05
N PHE A 612 29.99 -10.67 -30.02
CA PHE A 612 29.50 -9.29 -30.11
C PHE A 612 30.54 -8.41 -30.78
N TYR A 613 30.17 -7.78 -31.90
CA TYR A 613 30.96 -6.75 -32.56
C TYR A 613 30.26 -5.40 -32.36
N GLU A 614 31.02 -4.40 -31.88
CA GLU A 614 30.54 -3.03 -31.77
C GLU A 614 30.27 -2.48 -33.17
N GLY A 615 29.03 -2.08 -33.41
CA GLY A 615 28.52 -1.67 -34.72
C GLY A 615 27.20 -0.94 -34.55
N SER A 616 26.07 -1.64 -34.73
CA SER A 616 24.75 -1.05 -34.51
C SER A 616 24.48 -0.70 -33.04
N LEU A 617 25.07 -1.43 -32.10
CA LEU A 617 25.00 -1.18 -30.66
C LEU A 617 26.40 -0.97 -30.08
N THR A 618 26.50 -0.13 -29.05
CA THR A 618 27.70 -0.06 -28.20
C THR A 618 27.71 -1.21 -27.18
N LYS A 619 28.85 -1.43 -26.51
CA LYS A 619 28.94 -2.37 -25.39
C LYS A 619 27.88 -2.13 -24.32
N ASN A 620 27.65 -0.86 -23.99
CA ASN A 620 26.68 -0.49 -22.96
C ASN A 620 25.25 -0.79 -23.42
N ASP A 621 24.90 -0.42 -24.66
CA ASP A 621 23.57 -0.73 -25.21
C ASP A 621 23.31 -2.24 -25.23
N LYS A 622 24.32 -3.05 -25.59
CA LYS A 622 24.20 -4.51 -25.61
C LYS A 622 24.03 -5.09 -24.21
N LYS A 623 24.77 -4.58 -23.22
CA LYS A 623 24.64 -4.98 -21.82
C LYS A 623 23.26 -4.62 -21.26
N PHE A 624 22.75 -3.44 -21.59
CA PHE A 624 21.39 -3.03 -21.23
C PHE A 624 20.32 -3.93 -21.90
N GLU A 625 20.46 -4.21 -23.20
CA GLU A 625 19.60 -5.16 -23.92
C GLU A 625 19.53 -6.51 -23.20
N GLN A 626 20.69 -7.06 -22.83
CA GLN A 626 20.77 -8.31 -22.08
C GLN A 626 20.11 -8.19 -20.71
N ASN A 627 20.35 -7.10 -19.97
CA ASN A 627 19.71 -6.83 -18.68
C ASN A 627 18.18 -6.87 -18.78
N VAL A 628 17.59 -6.17 -19.75
CA VAL A 628 16.14 -6.19 -20.00
C VAL A 628 15.63 -7.60 -20.34
N LYS A 629 16.34 -8.33 -21.22
CA LYS A 629 15.96 -9.68 -21.64
C LYS A 629 16.03 -10.71 -20.50
N SER A 630 17.01 -10.56 -19.61
CA SER A 630 17.23 -11.42 -18.44
C SER A 630 16.57 -10.90 -17.15
N ARG A 631 15.78 -9.82 -17.22
CA ARG A 631 15.11 -9.17 -16.08
C ARG A 631 16.05 -8.71 -14.96
N PHE A 632 17.30 -8.42 -15.31
CA PHE A 632 18.27 -7.85 -14.39
C PHE A 632 18.14 -6.32 -14.42
N ASN A 633 17.93 -5.71 -13.26
CA ASN A 633 17.74 -4.27 -13.16
C ASN A 633 19.07 -3.52 -13.33
N SER A 634 19.10 -2.55 -14.24
CA SER A 634 20.21 -1.61 -14.38
C SER A 634 19.95 -0.37 -13.51
N GLU A 635 20.97 0.43 -13.22
CA GLU A 635 20.75 1.78 -12.67
C GLU A 635 19.95 2.64 -13.65
N PHE A 636 19.10 3.54 -13.15
CA PHE A 636 18.20 4.32 -13.99
C PHE A 636 18.95 5.26 -14.95
N ASN A 637 20.10 5.77 -14.52
CA ASN A 637 20.99 6.64 -15.29
C ASN A 637 22.03 5.89 -16.15
N TYR A 638 21.87 4.57 -16.33
CA TYR A 638 22.76 3.75 -17.16
C TYR A 638 22.83 4.32 -18.59
N LYS A 639 24.03 4.62 -19.06
CA LYS A 639 24.21 5.40 -20.30
C LYS A 639 23.98 4.57 -21.57
N LEU A 640 23.05 5.06 -22.39
CA LEU A 640 22.73 4.50 -23.71
C LEU A 640 23.17 5.46 -24.82
N ALA A 641 23.75 4.92 -25.87
CA ALA A 641 24.24 5.70 -27.01
C ALA A 641 23.37 5.51 -28.25
N ASN A 642 23.12 4.26 -28.65
CA ASN A 642 22.42 3.94 -29.90
C ASN A 642 20.97 3.44 -29.66
N ILE A 643 20.15 4.26 -28.99
CA ILE A 643 18.79 3.88 -28.57
C ILE A 643 17.88 3.54 -29.77
N ASP A 644 17.98 4.26 -30.89
CA ASP A 644 17.19 3.95 -32.10
C ASP A 644 17.43 2.51 -32.58
N ASN A 645 18.69 2.07 -32.57
CA ASN A 645 19.07 0.72 -32.96
C ASN A 645 18.65 -0.31 -31.89
N LEU A 646 18.76 0.04 -30.61
CA LEU A 646 18.30 -0.79 -29.49
C LEU A 646 16.79 -1.10 -29.60
N LEU A 647 16.00 -0.21 -30.20
CA LEU A 647 14.55 -0.37 -30.36
C LEU A 647 14.10 -1.12 -31.62
N LYS A 648 15.03 -1.51 -32.52
CA LYS A 648 14.74 -2.22 -33.80
C LYS A 648 14.56 -3.73 -33.62
N GLU A 649 13.99 -4.38 -34.64
CA GLU A 649 13.51 -5.79 -34.66
C GLU A 649 14.44 -6.83 -34.02
N LYS A 650 15.76 -6.64 -34.09
CA LYS A 650 16.74 -7.62 -33.57
C LYS A 650 17.05 -7.47 -32.07
N HIS A 651 16.58 -6.41 -31.41
CA HIS A 651 16.96 -6.06 -30.04
C HIS A 651 15.73 -5.97 -29.10
N LEU A 652 15.26 -4.77 -28.75
CA LEU A 652 14.10 -4.50 -27.90
C LEU A 652 12.89 -4.01 -28.72
N ALA A 653 12.53 -4.75 -29.77
CA ALA A 653 11.36 -4.43 -30.58
C ALA A 653 10.05 -4.86 -29.94
N GLU A 654 10.03 -6.03 -29.31
CA GLU A 654 8.82 -6.64 -28.75
C GLU A 654 8.29 -5.85 -27.54
N LEU A 655 6.98 -5.63 -27.51
CA LEU A 655 6.31 -4.81 -26.49
C LEU A 655 6.44 -5.40 -25.06
N LYS A 656 6.55 -6.73 -24.93
CA LYS A 656 6.70 -7.44 -23.64
C LYS A 656 7.89 -6.95 -22.81
N TYR A 657 8.91 -6.37 -23.44
CA TYR A 657 10.07 -5.85 -22.74
C TYR A 657 9.78 -4.54 -21.98
N PHE A 658 8.82 -3.74 -22.45
CA PHE A 658 8.45 -2.45 -21.88
C PHE A 658 7.56 -2.56 -20.63
N GLU A 659 7.08 -3.77 -20.34
CA GLU A 659 6.35 -4.10 -19.10
C GLU A 659 7.28 -4.65 -17.99
N ARG A 660 8.59 -4.76 -18.26
CA ARG A 660 9.56 -5.29 -17.30
C ARG A 660 10.26 -4.15 -16.56
N GLU A 661 10.41 -4.26 -15.24
CA GLU A 661 11.15 -3.28 -14.41
C GLU A 661 12.58 -3.00 -14.88
N ALA A 662 13.22 -3.97 -15.53
CA ALA A 662 14.56 -3.81 -16.09
C ALA A 662 14.63 -2.80 -17.25
N ILE A 663 13.49 -2.44 -17.86
CA ILE A 663 13.42 -1.41 -18.93
C ILE A 663 13.60 0.01 -18.40
N LEU A 664 13.38 0.22 -17.10
CA LEU A 664 13.38 1.54 -16.49
C LEU A 664 14.77 2.18 -16.60
N ASN A 665 14.89 3.10 -17.57
CA ASN A 665 16.09 3.83 -17.88
C ASN A 665 15.74 5.24 -18.38
N PHE A 666 16.48 6.23 -17.89
CA PHE A 666 16.28 7.63 -18.14
C PHE A 666 16.54 8.04 -19.59
N ASP A 667 17.70 7.65 -20.15
CA ASP A 667 18.06 7.98 -21.53
C ASP A 667 17.05 7.35 -22.51
N LEU A 668 16.58 6.13 -22.21
CA LEU A 668 15.53 5.44 -22.98
C LEU A 668 14.20 6.18 -22.93
N LEU A 669 13.72 6.56 -21.74
CA LEU A 669 12.45 7.27 -21.59
C LEU A 669 12.50 8.64 -22.26
N ASP A 670 13.61 9.37 -22.11
CA ASP A 670 13.84 10.64 -22.79
C ASP A 670 13.73 10.48 -24.31
N TYR A 671 14.39 9.46 -24.87
CA TYR A 671 14.38 9.19 -26.30
C TYR A 671 12.99 8.79 -26.82
N LEU A 672 12.27 7.93 -26.09
CA LEU A 672 10.90 7.53 -26.42
C LEU A 672 9.96 8.75 -26.38
N GLY A 673 10.08 9.61 -25.38
CA GLY A 673 9.27 10.82 -25.23
C GLY A 673 9.53 11.86 -26.33
N LYS A 674 10.80 12.14 -26.64
CA LYS A 674 11.18 13.04 -27.76
C LYS A 674 10.70 12.53 -29.12
N ASN A 675 10.47 11.22 -29.25
CA ASN A 675 10.01 10.56 -30.48
C ASN A 675 8.65 9.88 -30.30
N TYR A 676 7.76 10.44 -29.48
CA TYR A 676 6.49 9.80 -29.10
C TYR A 676 5.64 9.37 -30.29
N ASN A 677 5.54 10.19 -31.35
CA ASN A 677 4.77 9.85 -32.55
C ASN A 677 5.19 8.51 -33.20
N LYS A 678 6.46 8.10 -33.05
CA LYS A 678 7.00 6.83 -33.57
C LYS A 678 6.89 5.69 -32.56
N TYR A 679 6.95 6.00 -31.26
CA TYR A 679 7.09 4.99 -30.19
C TYR A 679 6.02 5.09 -29.09
N SER A 680 4.86 5.68 -29.37
CA SER A 680 3.79 5.97 -28.40
C SER A 680 3.43 4.75 -27.56
N ILE A 681 3.15 3.62 -28.21
CA ILE A 681 2.80 2.36 -27.52
C ILE A 681 3.90 1.93 -26.54
N LYS A 682 5.18 2.05 -26.92
CA LYS A 682 6.30 1.67 -26.05
C LYS A 682 6.44 2.63 -24.87
N TYR A 683 6.24 3.93 -25.11
CA TYR A 683 6.25 4.96 -24.07
C TYR A 683 5.11 4.73 -23.07
N ASP A 684 3.89 4.55 -23.56
CA ASP A 684 2.68 4.34 -22.74
C ASP A 684 2.79 3.07 -21.89
N LEU A 685 3.43 2.00 -22.39
CA LEU A 685 3.71 0.80 -21.60
C LEU A 685 4.67 1.07 -20.44
N VAL A 686 5.71 1.90 -20.65
CA VAL A 686 6.61 2.30 -19.56
C VAL A 686 5.87 3.17 -18.55
N ILE A 687 5.04 4.11 -18.99
CA ILE A 687 4.21 4.92 -18.09
C ILE A 687 3.27 4.03 -17.27
N LYS A 688 2.60 3.07 -17.91
CA LYS A 688 1.72 2.11 -17.22
C LYS A 688 2.48 1.23 -16.23
N LEU A 689 3.73 0.83 -16.56
CA LEU A 689 4.60 0.12 -15.64
C LEU A 689 4.88 0.96 -14.38
N LEU A 690 5.06 2.27 -14.52
CA LEU A 690 5.30 3.16 -13.38
C LEU A 690 4.09 3.27 -12.43
N SER A 691 2.87 3.02 -12.92
CA SER A 691 1.63 3.03 -12.13
C SER A 691 1.43 1.83 -11.20
N ASN A 692 2.41 0.92 -11.11
CA ASN A 692 2.29 -0.32 -10.33
C ASN A 692 2.52 -0.16 -8.81
N LYS A 693 2.76 1.07 -8.32
CA LYS A 693 3.01 1.43 -6.91
C LYS A 693 4.21 0.72 -6.26
N LYS A 694 5.09 0.09 -7.04
CA LYS A 694 6.30 -0.56 -6.50
C LYS A 694 7.38 0.46 -6.19
N GLU A 695 8.14 0.22 -5.12
CA GLU A 695 9.24 1.08 -4.66
C GLU A 695 10.16 1.54 -5.79
N ARG A 696 10.60 0.62 -6.68
CA ARG A 696 11.47 0.95 -7.82
C ARG A 696 10.82 1.90 -8.83
N SER A 697 9.52 1.76 -9.09
CA SER A 697 8.78 2.65 -10.00
C SER A 697 8.66 4.04 -9.41
N ILE A 698 8.36 4.13 -8.11
CA ILE A 698 8.24 5.40 -7.38
C ILE A 698 9.60 6.10 -7.33
N GLN A 699 10.66 5.36 -7.00
CA GLN A 699 12.03 5.87 -7.02
C GLN A 699 12.42 6.36 -8.41
N PHE A 700 12.01 5.64 -9.47
CA PHE A 700 12.26 6.08 -10.85
C PHE A 700 11.59 7.43 -11.14
N ILE A 701 10.32 7.63 -10.75
CA ILE A 701 9.62 8.91 -10.92
C ILE A 701 10.35 10.01 -10.14
N ASP A 702 10.62 9.77 -8.86
CA ASP A 702 11.30 10.72 -7.96
C ASP A 702 12.66 11.17 -8.49
N ASP A 703 13.46 10.23 -9.00
CA ASP A 703 14.78 10.52 -9.54
C ASP A 703 14.72 11.15 -10.94
N TYR A 704 13.70 10.81 -11.74
CA TYR A 704 13.50 11.38 -13.07
C TYR A 704 13.14 12.87 -12.99
N ILE A 705 12.25 13.27 -12.08
CA ILE A 705 11.80 14.67 -11.96
C ILE A 705 12.85 15.64 -11.39
N LYS A 706 13.97 15.13 -10.85
CA LYS A 706 15.06 15.97 -10.31
C LYS A 706 15.80 16.77 -11.38
N ASN A 707 15.73 16.37 -12.64
CA ASN A 707 16.39 17.05 -13.75
C ASN A 707 15.35 17.71 -14.67
N GLU A 708 15.31 19.05 -14.64
CA GLU A 708 14.35 19.85 -15.42
C GLU A 708 14.63 19.85 -16.94
N ASP A 709 15.83 19.46 -17.39
CA ASP A 709 16.17 19.35 -18.82
C ASP A 709 15.51 18.15 -19.53
N ARG A 710 14.83 17.30 -18.76
CA ARG A 710 14.13 16.11 -19.27
C ARG A 710 12.78 16.49 -19.90
N PRO A 711 12.20 15.65 -20.78
CA PRO A 711 10.91 15.92 -21.39
C PRO A 711 9.77 15.69 -20.39
N LEU A 712 9.68 16.54 -19.37
CA LEU A 712 8.71 16.44 -18.28
C LEU A 712 7.28 16.71 -18.74
N GLU A 713 7.10 17.51 -19.80
CA GLU A 713 5.78 17.84 -20.35
C GLU A 713 5.01 16.59 -20.79
N ILE A 714 5.58 15.80 -21.70
CA ILE A 714 4.96 14.56 -22.15
C ILE A 714 4.89 13.49 -21.04
N PHE A 715 5.87 13.50 -20.13
CA PHE A 715 5.91 12.56 -19.02
C PHE A 715 4.72 12.75 -18.08
N PHE A 716 4.49 13.98 -17.58
CA PHE A 716 3.38 14.25 -16.70
C PHE A 716 2.02 14.19 -17.41
N GLU A 717 1.90 14.66 -18.66
CA GLU A 717 0.67 14.50 -19.44
C GLU A 717 0.26 13.02 -19.52
N LYS A 718 1.20 12.13 -19.87
CA LYS A 718 0.89 10.69 -19.99
C LYS A 718 0.77 9.98 -18.65
N LEU A 719 1.53 10.37 -17.64
CA LEU A 719 1.46 9.79 -16.30
C LEU A 719 0.08 10.04 -15.68
N VAL A 720 -0.40 11.29 -15.75
CA VAL A 720 -1.71 11.70 -15.21
C VAL A 720 -2.87 11.14 -16.03
N GLU A 721 -2.71 10.99 -17.34
CA GLU A 721 -3.71 10.35 -18.22
C GLU A 721 -3.88 8.85 -17.90
N ASN A 722 -2.77 8.12 -17.69
CA ASN A 722 -2.80 6.67 -17.56
C ASN A 722 -2.93 6.17 -16.11
N TRP A 723 -2.47 6.94 -15.13
CA TRP A 723 -2.52 6.57 -13.71
C TRP A 723 -3.63 7.35 -12.99
N LYS A 724 -4.84 6.79 -12.96
CA LYS A 724 -6.05 7.48 -12.47
C LYS A 724 -6.03 7.88 -10.99
N ASP A 725 -5.40 7.06 -10.15
CA ASP A 725 -5.24 7.30 -8.71
C ASP A 725 -3.85 7.87 -8.38
N PHE A 726 -3.15 8.46 -9.36
CA PHE A 726 -1.81 9.02 -9.14
C PHE A 726 -1.82 10.09 -8.04
N TRP A 727 -2.72 11.07 -8.12
CA TRP A 727 -2.77 12.14 -7.12
C TRP A 727 -3.15 11.62 -5.73
N GLU A 728 -4.08 10.69 -5.64
CA GLU A 728 -4.47 10.02 -4.39
C GLU A 728 -3.28 9.27 -3.78
N TYR A 729 -2.51 8.55 -4.61
CA TYR A 729 -1.28 7.89 -4.18
C TYR A 729 -0.26 8.88 -3.60
N ILE A 730 -0.04 10.02 -4.27
CA ILE A 730 0.91 11.05 -3.82
C ILE A 730 0.50 11.62 -2.45
N VAL A 731 -0.79 11.83 -2.20
CA VAL A 731 -1.26 12.43 -0.95
C VAL A 731 -1.33 11.42 0.20
N GLU A 732 -1.87 10.23 -0.03
CA GLU A 732 -2.22 9.28 1.05
C GLU A 732 -1.22 8.12 1.21
N GLU A 733 -0.65 7.62 0.11
CA GLU A 733 0.13 6.36 0.13
C GLU A 733 1.64 6.57 0.03
N SER A 734 2.11 7.74 -0.43
CA SER A 734 3.52 8.02 -0.69
C SER A 734 4.35 8.33 0.56
N PHE A 735 3.70 8.76 1.65
CA PHE A 735 4.31 9.29 2.87
C PHE A 735 5.27 10.47 2.63
N TYR A 736 5.07 11.24 1.55
CA TYR A 736 5.86 12.44 1.26
C TYR A 736 5.57 13.60 2.22
N ASP A 737 6.57 14.46 2.41
CA ASP A 737 6.40 15.72 3.13
C ASP A 737 5.64 16.76 2.28
N ARG A 738 5.20 17.84 2.92
CA ARG A 738 4.41 18.88 2.26
C ARG A 738 5.13 19.51 1.07
N ASN A 739 6.44 19.75 1.18
CA ASN A 739 7.24 20.38 0.13
C ASN A 739 7.27 19.51 -1.14
N LYS A 740 7.42 18.19 -0.97
CA LYS A 740 7.45 17.26 -2.08
C LYS A 740 6.07 17.08 -2.71
N ILE A 741 5.00 17.03 -1.91
CA ILE A 741 3.62 17.00 -2.44
C ILE A 741 3.35 18.28 -3.26
N ASP A 742 3.74 19.45 -2.76
CA ASP A 742 3.60 20.73 -3.48
C ASP A 742 4.43 20.72 -4.77
N GLN A 743 5.64 20.16 -4.76
CA GLN A 743 6.43 19.98 -5.99
C GLN A 743 5.68 19.13 -7.04
N TYR A 744 5.08 18.01 -6.64
CA TYR A 744 4.28 17.17 -7.55
C TYR A 744 3.04 17.89 -8.05
N LEU A 745 2.34 18.63 -7.19
CA LEU A 745 1.20 19.46 -7.58
C LEU A 745 1.60 20.51 -8.63
N ARG A 746 2.72 21.20 -8.40
CA ARG A 746 3.30 22.17 -9.35
C ARG A 746 3.54 21.51 -10.70
N LEU A 747 4.25 20.39 -10.72
CA LEU A 747 4.64 19.70 -11.95
C LEU A 747 3.41 19.20 -12.72
N MET A 748 2.43 18.63 -12.03
CA MET A 748 1.17 18.20 -12.61
C MET A 748 0.41 19.38 -13.24
N ILE A 749 0.25 20.49 -12.51
CA ILE A 749 -0.45 21.67 -13.04
C ILE A 749 0.35 22.31 -14.18
N THR A 750 1.68 22.33 -14.11
CA THR A 750 2.53 22.95 -15.14
C THR A 750 2.42 22.18 -16.45
N TYR A 751 2.56 20.86 -16.40
CA TYR A 751 2.77 20.02 -17.58
C TYR A 751 1.52 19.30 -18.09
N THR A 752 0.45 19.22 -17.31
CA THR A 752 -0.76 18.48 -17.71
C THR A 752 -1.95 19.39 -18.02
N ASN A 753 -2.73 19.11 -19.06
CA ASN A 753 -3.95 19.87 -19.37
C ASN A 753 -5.03 19.78 -18.26
N VAL A 754 -5.74 20.87 -18.00
CA VAL A 754 -6.75 20.96 -16.92
C VAL A 754 -7.87 19.91 -17.10
N GLU A 755 -8.35 19.71 -18.33
CA GLU A 755 -9.36 18.70 -18.63
C GLU A 755 -8.86 17.29 -18.29
N THR A 756 -7.61 16.97 -18.63
CA THR A 756 -6.98 15.68 -18.30
C THR A 756 -6.88 15.48 -16.79
N ILE A 757 -6.48 16.50 -16.04
CA ILE A 757 -6.42 16.45 -14.56
C ILE A 757 -7.83 16.20 -14.00
N LEU A 758 -8.83 17.00 -14.40
CA LEU A 758 -10.19 16.92 -13.86
C LEU A 758 -10.91 15.61 -14.22
N ASN A 759 -10.60 15.01 -15.37
CA ASN A 759 -11.25 13.78 -15.84
C ASN A 759 -10.60 12.51 -15.31
N ASN A 760 -9.29 12.53 -15.07
CA ASN A 760 -8.54 11.31 -14.72
C ASN A 760 -8.13 11.24 -13.25
N GLN A 761 -8.06 12.36 -12.52
CA GLN A 761 -7.61 12.40 -11.12
C GLN A 761 -8.77 12.64 -10.14
N SER A 762 -8.55 12.27 -8.88
CA SER A 762 -9.55 12.49 -7.82
C SER A 762 -9.74 13.97 -7.52
N LYS A 763 -10.89 14.51 -7.93
CA LYS A 763 -11.30 15.90 -7.65
C LYS A 763 -11.36 16.21 -6.16
N LYS A 764 -11.74 15.23 -5.32
CA LYS A 764 -11.85 15.41 -3.87
C LYS A 764 -10.48 15.73 -3.26
N PHE A 765 -9.49 14.84 -3.45
CA PHE A 765 -8.14 15.02 -2.89
C PHE A 765 -7.41 16.22 -3.50
N LEU A 766 -7.64 16.50 -4.80
CA LEU A 766 -7.07 17.68 -5.43
C LEU A 766 -7.64 18.97 -4.83
N ASN A 767 -8.97 19.03 -4.67
CA ASN A 767 -9.61 20.19 -4.07
C ASN A 767 -9.17 20.37 -2.60
N GLU A 768 -9.16 19.31 -1.79
CA GLU A 768 -8.72 19.36 -0.39
C GLU A 768 -7.29 19.90 -0.23
N MET A 769 -6.36 19.46 -1.09
CA MET A 769 -4.98 19.96 -1.07
C MET A 769 -4.91 21.45 -1.42
N ILE A 770 -5.66 21.88 -2.42
CA ILE A 770 -5.66 23.27 -2.89
C ILE A 770 -6.34 24.18 -1.85
N GLU A 771 -7.49 23.78 -1.31
CA GLU A 771 -8.25 24.55 -0.32
C GLU A 771 -7.42 24.84 0.95
N THR A 772 -6.61 23.88 1.37
CA THR A 772 -5.81 23.95 2.61
C THR A 772 -4.43 24.58 2.42
N ASN A 773 -3.98 24.84 1.18
CA ASN A 773 -2.64 25.40 0.92
C ASN A 773 -2.69 26.94 0.75
N PRO A 774 -2.22 27.73 1.73
CA PRO A 774 -2.23 29.20 1.65
C PRO A 774 -1.38 29.75 0.51
N HIS A 775 -0.31 29.02 0.16
CA HIS A 775 0.69 29.39 -0.83
C HIS A 775 0.32 28.93 -2.26
N PHE A 776 -0.84 28.32 -2.47
CA PHE A 776 -1.21 27.71 -3.77
C PHE A 776 -1.12 28.68 -4.95
N LEU A 777 -1.53 29.94 -4.77
CA LEU A 777 -1.46 30.94 -5.84
C LEU A 777 -0.02 31.27 -6.26
N SER A 778 0.96 31.04 -5.39
CA SER A 778 2.39 31.25 -5.66
C SER A 778 3.11 29.98 -6.17
N LEU A 779 2.40 28.86 -6.20
CA LEU A 779 2.97 27.52 -6.39
C LEU A 779 3.39 27.29 -7.85
N VAL A 780 2.67 27.89 -8.80
CA VAL A 780 3.03 27.94 -10.22
C VAL A 780 3.33 29.39 -10.58
N LYS A 781 4.61 29.68 -10.81
CA LYS A 781 5.06 31.01 -11.23
C LYS A 781 4.93 31.17 -12.74
N ASP A 782 4.55 32.36 -13.17
CA ASP A 782 4.72 32.76 -14.56
C ASP A 782 6.22 32.89 -14.83
N ASP A 783 6.74 32.01 -15.68
CA ASP A 783 8.16 31.99 -16.06
C ASP A 783 8.30 31.79 -17.56
N ASN A 784 9.31 32.43 -18.16
CA ASN A 784 9.68 32.31 -19.58
C ASN A 784 8.53 32.50 -20.59
N GLY A 785 7.61 33.44 -20.34
CA GLY A 785 6.55 33.81 -21.28
C GLY A 785 5.35 32.85 -21.36
N LYS A 786 5.27 31.86 -20.47
CA LYS A 786 4.07 31.01 -20.29
C LYS A 786 3.20 31.62 -19.18
N ASN A 787 2.01 32.10 -19.55
CA ASN A 787 1.01 32.62 -18.62
C ASN A 787 0.09 31.46 -18.16
N TYR A 788 0.12 31.13 -16.87
CA TYR A 788 -0.70 30.05 -16.30
C TYR A 788 -2.06 30.52 -15.76
N TYR A 789 -2.41 31.79 -15.95
CA TYR A 789 -3.66 32.41 -15.49
C TYR A 789 -4.88 31.59 -15.87
N ASN A 790 -5.07 31.34 -17.17
CA ASN A 790 -6.21 30.58 -17.68
C ASN A 790 -6.23 29.15 -17.14
N LYS A 791 -5.05 28.56 -16.90
CA LYS A 791 -4.93 27.17 -16.44
C LYS A 791 -5.40 27.03 -14.99
N ILE A 792 -4.89 27.88 -14.11
CA ILE A 792 -5.26 27.88 -12.68
C ILE A 792 -6.71 28.31 -12.50
N THR A 793 -7.16 29.38 -13.16
CA THR A 793 -8.54 29.85 -13.05
C THR A 793 -9.56 28.82 -13.55
N ASN A 794 -9.29 28.13 -14.67
CA ASN A 794 -10.13 27.01 -15.13
C ASN A 794 -10.09 25.82 -14.17
N LEU A 795 -8.94 25.54 -13.55
CA LEU A 795 -8.83 24.47 -12.55
C LEU A 795 -9.68 24.78 -11.32
N LEU A 796 -9.55 25.98 -10.76
CA LEU A 796 -10.34 26.46 -9.61
C LEU A 796 -11.84 26.43 -9.91
N LYS A 797 -12.23 26.87 -11.11
CA LYS A 797 -13.62 26.81 -11.58
C LYS A 797 -14.12 25.37 -11.74
N GLY A 798 -13.31 24.47 -12.28
CA GLY A 798 -13.67 23.07 -12.50
C GLY A 798 -13.78 22.23 -11.22
N LEU A 799 -13.12 22.67 -10.14
CA LEU A 799 -13.18 22.07 -8.81
C LEU A 799 -14.19 22.74 -7.87
N ASP A 800 -14.67 23.95 -8.20
CA ASP A 800 -15.41 24.84 -7.29
C ASP A 800 -14.67 25.06 -5.95
N THR A 801 -13.37 25.28 -6.03
CA THR A 801 -12.49 25.40 -4.87
C THR A 801 -12.85 26.61 -4.01
N LYS A 802 -12.94 26.42 -2.68
CA LYS A 802 -13.04 27.51 -1.71
C LYS A 802 -11.85 27.49 -0.77
N PHE A 803 -10.91 28.42 -0.92
CA PHE A 803 -9.71 28.48 -0.07
C PHE A 803 -10.04 28.69 1.42
N GLU A 804 -9.40 27.93 2.30
CA GLU A 804 -9.50 28.10 3.76
C GLU A 804 -8.69 29.30 4.24
N SER A 805 -7.51 29.49 3.65
CA SER A 805 -6.66 30.65 3.87
C SER A 805 -5.85 30.91 2.61
N LEU A 806 -5.41 32.15 2.44
CA LEU A 806 -4.57 32.59 1.33
C LEU A 806 -3.46 33.48 1.88
N ASP A 807 -2.31 33.45 1.23
CA ASP A 807 -1.31 34.49 1.44
C ASP A 807 -1.80 35.85 0.96
N ASN A 808 -1.22 36.90 1.55
CA ASN A 808 -1.36 38.23 1.00
C ASN A 808 -0.72 38.28 -0.41
N PRO A 809 -1.39 38.92 -1.38
CA PRO A 809 -0.90 38.98 -2.75
C PRO A 809 0.40 39.77 -2.81
N ASN A 810 1.28 39.33 -3.70
CA ASN A 810 2.48 40.05 -4.14
C ASN A 810 2.35 40.39 -5.63
N GLU A 811 3.37 41.03 -6.22
CA GLU A 811 3.36 41.43 -7.64
C GLU A 811 3.07 40.25 -8.61
N GLU A 812 3.45 39.01 -8.26
CA GLU A 812 3.23 37.82 -9.09
C GLU A 812 1.81 37.23 -8.90
N THR A 813 1.23 37.33 -7.69
CA THR A 813 -0.02 36.65 -7.33
C THR A 813 -1.26 37.56 -7.31
N GLU A 814 -1.11 38.87 -7.49
CA GLU A 814 -2.18 39.87 -7.42
C GLU A 814 -3.37 39.53 -8.34
N PHE A 815 -3.12 39.24 -9.62
CA PHE A 815 -4.18 38.91 -10.58
C PHE A 815 -4.93 37.61 -10.23
N PHE A 816 -4.24 36.62 -9.66
CA PHE A 816 -4.88 35.38 -9.21
C PHE A 816 -5.74 35.62 -7.97
N PHE A 817 -5.23 36.43 -7.04
CA PHE A 817 -5.95 36.80 -5.83
C PHE A 817 -7.21 37.61 -6.17
N GLU A 818 -7.11 38.53 -7.13
CA GLU A 818 -8.26 39.27 -7.67
C GLU A 818 -9.31 38.33 -8.29
N TYR A 819 -8.89 37.35 -9.09
CA TYR A 819 -9.80 36.33 -9.61
C TYR A 819 -10.53 35.57 -8.49
N VAL A 820 -9.80 35.16 -7.45
CA VAL A 820 -10.38 34.45 -6.30
C VAL A 820 -11.40 35.32 -5.57
N TYR A 821 -11.12 36.61 -5.40
CA TYR A 821 -12.02 37.57 -4.78
C TYR A 821 -13.30 37.80 -5.60
N ILE A 822 -13.16 38.13 -6.88
CA ILE A 822 -14.30 38.44 -7.78
C ILE A 822 -15.22 37.24 -7.96
N ASN A 823 -14.67 36.02 -7.97
CA ASN A 823 -15.44 34.80 -8.19
C ASN A 823 -15.78 34.04 -6.90
N ASN A 824 -15.59 34.67 -5.73
CA ASN A 824 -15.93 34.13 -4.42
C ASN A 824 -15.31 32.74 -4.16
N HIS A 825 -14.06 32.50 -4.60
CA HIS A 825 -13.34 31.24 -4.43
C HIS A 825 -12.67 31.11 -3.05
N TYR A 826 -13.16 31.79 -2.02
CA TYR A 826 -12.66 31.73 -0.65
C TYR A 826 -13.77 31.33 0.32
N LYS A 827 -13.45 30.56 1.38
CA LYS A 827 -14.42 30.22 2.42
C LYS A 827 -14.72 31.46 3.27
N ILE A 828 -15.97 31.61 3.67
CA ILE A 828 -16.39 32.63 4.62
C ILE A 828 -15.91 32.21 6.01
N ASN A 829 -14.80 32.80 6.45
CA ASN A 829 -14.23 32.66 7.79
C ASN A 829 -13.60 34.00 8.21
N LYS A 830 -13.19 34.14 9.48
CA LYS A 830 -12.61 35.39 10.01
C LYS A 830 -11.42 35.86 9.15
N GLY A 831 -10.45 34.98 8.90
CA GLY A 831 -9.20 35.32 8.22
C GLY A 831 -9.41 35.84 6.80
N ASN A 832 -10.17 35.11 5.97
CA ASN A 832 -10.43 35.50 4.59
C ASN A 832 -11.27 36.77 4.50
N VAL A 833 -12.28 36.95 5.37
CA VAL A 833 -13.11 38.16 5.34
C VAL A 833 -12.27 39.40 5.69
N LEU A 834 -11.45 39.32 6.75
CA LEU A 834 -10.50 40.38 7.10
C LEU A 834 -9.51 40.67 5.97
N GLN A 835 -8.97 39.61 5.37
CA GLN A 835 -8.01 39.73 4.29
C GLN A 835 -8.61 40.45 3.06
N MET A 836 -9.82 40.07 2.64
CA MET A 836 -10.53 40.75 1.54
C MET A 836 -10.93 42.19 1.87
N LEU A 837 -11.22 42.46 3.15
CA LEU A 837 -11.54 43.80 3.63
C LEU A 837 -10.32 44.73 3.55
N TYR A 838 -9.14 44.27 3.98
CA TYR A 838 -7.94 45.11 4.10
C TYR A 838 -7.10 45.20 2.83
N ILE A 839 -6.93 44.11 2.07
CA ILE A 839 -6.08 44.17 0.86
C ILE A 839 -6.68 45.13 -0.16
N PHE A 840 -7.99 45.00 -0.41
CA PHE A 840 -8.65 45.87 -1.37
C PHE A 840 -8.88 47.29 -0.81
N LYS A 841 -8.67 47.54 0.50
CA LYS A 841 -8.63 48.90 1.10
C LYS A 841 -7.63 49.81 0.37
N LYS A 842 -6.50 49.26 -0.06
CA LYS A 842 -5.36 49.99 -0.63
C LYS A 842 -5.58 50.56 -2.04
N THR A 843 -6.54 50.05 -2.82
CA THR A 843 -6.64 50.38 -4.25
C THR A 843 -7.39 51.69 -4.59
N ILE A 844 -7.92 52.44 -3.62
CA ILE A 844 -8.69 53.69 -3.89
C ILE A 844 -8.01 54.99 -3.41
N LYS A 845 -6.91 54.95 -2.64
CA LYS A 845 -6.21 56.19 -2.22
C LYS A 845 -4.84 56.36 -2.90
N VAL A 846 -4.85 56.70 -4.18
CA VAL A 846 -3.85 57.64 -4.71
C VAL A 846 -4.47 59.02 -4.70
N THR A 847 -4.45 59.66 -3.53
CA THR A 847 -3.99 61.04 -3.33
C THR A 847 -4.19 61.43 -1.85
N ASN A 848 -3.12 61.94 -1.27
CA ASN A 848 -3.00 62.64 0.00
C ASN A 848 -2.98 61.80 1.29
N LYS A 849 -1.76 61.76 1.85
CA LYS A 849 -1.38 61.87 3.27
C LYS A 849 -2.54 61.74 4.26
N PHE A 850 -2.50 60.71 5.10
CA PHE A 850 -2.17 60.78 6.53
C PHE A 850 -1.96 59.34 7.02
N GLU A 851 -0.76 59.05 7.50
CA GLU A 851 -0.41 57.85 8.26
C GLU A 851 -0.76 58.18 9.72
N GLU A 852 -1.77 57.52 10.30
CA GLU A 852 -2.01 57.37 11.76
C GLU A 852 -3.35 56.66 12.11
N GLU A 853 -4.25 56.36 11.15
CA GLU A 853 -5.58 55.74 11.41
C GLU A 853 -5.65 54.21 11.14
N GLU A 854 -4.53 53.47 11.12
CA GLU A 854 -4.56 52.02 10.81
C GLU A 854 -4.95 51.13 12.00
N GLU A 855 -4.80 51.59 13.25
CA GLU A 855 -5.13 50.80 14.45
C GLU A 855 -6.62 50.85 14.86
N GLU A 856 -7.39 51.88 14.48
CA GLU A 856 -8.78 52.04 14.96
C GLU A 856 -9.82 51.16 14.23
N GLU A 857 -9.53 50.65 13.02
CA GLU A 857 -10.50 49.89 12.21
C GLU A 857 -10.46 48.36 12.43
N GLU A 858 -9.33 47.78 12.84
CA GLU A 858 -9.25 46.35 13.23
C GLU A 858 -10.07 46.07 14.49
N ASP A 859 -10.00 46.99 15.46
CA ASP A 859 -10.86 46.96 16.63
C ASP A 859 -12.34 47.09 16.24
N ASP A 860 -12.69 47.88 15.23
CA ASP A 860 -14.09 47.99 14.78
C ASP A 860 -14.64 46.70 14.12
N PHE A 861 -13.84 45.90 13.42
CA PHE A 861 -14.32 44.63 12.85
C PHE A 861 -14.63 43.58 13.92
N ASP A 862 -13.82 43.49 14.97
CA ASP A 862 -14.01 42.50 16.04
C ASP A 862 -15.14 42.90 17.01
N TYR A 863 -15.50 44.19 17.08
CA TYR A 863 -16.57 44.70 17.94
C TYR A 863 -17.92 44.95 17.25
N LYS A 864 -17.91 45.36 15.96
CA LYS A 864 -19.09 45.64 15.13
C LYS A 864 -19.00 45.12 13.70
N ASN A 865 -18.87 43.81 13.61
CA ASN A 865 -18.43 43.08 12.43
C ASN A 865 -19.25 43.35 11.15
N TYR A 866 -20.56 43.14 11.23
CA TYR A 866 -21.43 43.22 10.05
C TYR A 866 -21.58 44.66 9.57
N THR A 867 -21.64 45.62 10.51
CA THR A 867 -21.60 47.05 10.20
C THR A 867 -20.31 47.43 9.49
N THR A 868 -19.15 46.96 9.96
CA THR A 868 -17.85 47.25 9.34
C THR A 868 -17.78 46.70 7.91
N ILE A 869 -18.30 45.49 7.67
CA ILE A 869 -18.40 44.92 6.31
C ILE A 869 -19.29 45.78 5.41
N LEU A 870 -20.48 46.18 5.88
CA LEU A 870 -21.42 46.96 5.07
C LEU A 870 -20.93 48.38 4.75
N LYS A 871 -20.09 48.96 5.61
CA LYS A 871 -19.48 50.30 5.41
C LYS A 871 -18.19 50.29 4.60
N SER A 872 -17.70 49.12 4.21
CA SER A 872 -16.39 48.97 3.57
C SER A 872 -16.32 49.40 2.09
N ASP A 873 -17.45 49.76 1.48
CA ASP A 873 -17.64 49.98 0.04
C ASP A 873 -17.22 48.77 -0.85
N ARG A 874 -17.06 47.57 -0.26
CA ARG A 874 -16.69 46.33 -0.96
C ARG A 874 -17.91 45.57 -1.46
N ASN A 875 -18.51 46.06 -2.55
CA ASN A 875 -19.74 45.47 -3.11
C ASN A 875 -19.65 43.96 -3.32
N GLN A 876 -18.54 43.44 -3.86
CA GLN A 876 -18.36 42.00 -4.08
C GLN A 876 -18.38 41.20 -2.77
N LEU A 877 -17.67 41.68 -1.73
CA LEU A 877 -17.65 41.04 -0.41
C LEU A 877 -19.03 41.11 0.26
N ILE A 878 -19.68 42.28 0.17
CA ILE A 878 -21.01 42.52 0.73
C ILE A 878 -22.04 41.59 0.08
N GLU A 879 -22.04 41.50 -1.25
CA GLU A 879 -22.93 40.60 -2.00
C GLU A 879 -22.67 39.14 -1.63
N TYR A 880 -21.40 38.71 -1.57
CA TYR A 880 -21.07 37.33 -1.23
C TYR A 880 -21.49 36.93 0.19
N ILE A 881 -21.31 37.84 1.15
CA ILE A 881 -21.72 37.62 2.55
C ILE A 881 -23.25 37.61 2.65
N ASN A 882 -23.95 38.57 2.05
CA ASN A 882 -25.41 38.63 2.11
C ASN A 882 -26.06 37.44 1.40
N SER A 883 -25.51 36.96 0.28
CA SER A 883 -26.02 35.75 -0.39
C SER A 883 -25.79 34.47 0.41
N ASN A 884 -24.86 34.49 1.38
CA ASN A 884 -24.49 33.35 2.23
C ASN A 884 -24.62 33.68 3.73
N ILE A 885 -25.60 34.52 4.09
CA ILE A 885 -25.70 35.14 5.41
C ILE A 885 -25.74 34.12 6.56
N THR A 886 -26.39 32.98 6.36
CA THR A 886 -26.47 31.91 7.36
C THR A 886 -25.12 31.30 7.68
N LYS A 887 -24.27 31.11 6.65
CA LYS A 887 -22.91 30.60 6.83
C LYS A 887 -22.04 31.65 7.51
N TYR A 888 -22.09 32.89 7.05
CA TYR A 888 -21.38 34.01 7.68
C TYR A 888 -21.74 34.17 9.17
N VAL A 889 -23.03 34.13 9.52
CA VAL A 889 -23.46 34.29 10.92
C VAL A 889 -22.92 33.18 11.80
N ASN A 890 -22.98 31.93 11.35
CA ASN A 890 -22.53 30.79 12.13
C ASN A 890 -21.00 30.67 12.21
N ASP A 891 -20.30 30.87 11.09
CA ASP A 891 -18.87 30.59 10.97
C ASP A 891 -17.99 31.80 11.36
N VAL A 892 -18.53 33.02 11.28
CA VAL A 892 -17.80 34.27 11.59
C VAL A 892 -18.48 35.04 12.72
N TYR A 893 -19.68 35.58 12.48
CA TYR A 893 -20.29 36.57 13.38
C TYR A 893 -20.43 36.06 14.83
N LEU A 894 -20.99 34.85 15.01
CA LEU A 894 -21.21 34.28 16.34
C LEU A 894 -19.92 33.81 17.02
N ASN A 895 -18.89 33.48 16.23
CA ASN A 895 -17.60 33.00 16.73
C ASN A 895 -16.66 34.13 17.18
N LEU A 896 -16.91 35.38 16.77
CA LEU A 896 -16.15 36.54 17.23
C LEU A 896 -16.55 36.94 18.66
N GLU A 897 -15.72 36.66 19.65
CA GLU A 897 -16.05 36.88 21.08
C GLU A 897 -16.44 38.33 21.40
N ASN A 898 -15.75 39.30 20.81
CA ASN A 898 -15.94 40.72 21.09
C ASN A 898 -17.07 41.38 20.29
N ASN A 899 -17.69 40.66 19.34
CA ASN A 899 -18.70 41.22 18.45
C ASN A 899 -20.04 41.39 19.18
N LYS A 900 -20.12 42.45 19.98
CA LYS A 900 -21.22 42.76 20.89
C LYS A 900 -22.04 43.96 20.44
N PHE A 901 -21.55 44.75 19.49
CA PHE A 901 -22.20 45.97 19.07
C PHE A 901 -22.46 45.91 17.58
N GLU A 902 -23.60 46.39 17.14
CA GLU A 902 -23.90 46.63 15.73
C GLU A 902 -24.71 47.92 15.63
N GLU A 903 -24.60 48.60 14.50
CA GLU A 903 -25.56 49.67 14.21
C GLU A 903 -26.96 49.09 14.10
N GLU A 904 -27.92 49.76 14.73
CA GLU A 904 -29.30 49.31 14.85
C GLU A 904 -29.88 48.86 13.51
N ASN A 905 -29.76 49.68 12.46
CA ASN A 905 -30.27 49.37 11.13
C ASN A 905 -29.67 48.08 10.53
N ASN A 906 -28.39 47.81 10.78
CA ASN A 906 -27.72 46.61 10.27
C ASN A 906 -28.11 45.38 11.10
N PHE A 907 -28.30 45.55 12.41
CA PHE A 907 -28.83 44.50 13.26
C PHE A 907 -30.27 44.13 12.88
N ILE A 908 -31.12 45.13 12.59
CA ILE A 908 -32.48 44.93 12.07
C ILE A 908 -32.45 44.14 10.75
N LYS A 909 -31.54 44.48 9.82
CA LYS A 909 -31.37 43.71 8.57
C LYS A 909 -31.10 42.22 8.84
N LEU A 910 -30.24 41.88 9.81
CA LEU A 910 -29.99 40.49 10.20
C LEU A 910 -31.24 39.84 10.83
N LEU A 911 -31.97 40.56 11.68
CA LEU A 911 -33.17 40.02 12.34
C LEU A 911 -34.34 39.80 11.36
N ASN A 912 -34.44 40.60 10.30
CA ASN A 912 -35.46 40.45 9.26
C ASN A 912 -35.03 39.57 8.07
N ASP A 913 -33.77 39.12 8.02
CA ASP A 913 -33.30 38.27 6.92
C ASP A 913 -34.06 36.93 6.90
N ILE A 914 -34.62 36.58 5.74
CA ILE A 914 -35.46 35.39 5.56
C ILE A 914 -34.64 34.09 5.55
N ASN A 915 -33.36 34.15 5.17
CA ASN A 915 -32.47 32.99 5.11
C ASN A 915 -31.94 32.59 6.50
N LEU A 916 -32.00 33.48 7.49
CA LEU A 916 -31.58 33.19 8.86
C LEU A 916 -32.66 32.47 9.65
N SER A 917 -32.29 31.33 10.24
CA SER A 917 -33.18 30.56 11.11
C SER A 917 -33.56 31.36 12.37
N SER A 918 -34.75 31.12 12.90
CA SER A 918 -35.17 31.74 14.17
C SER A 918 -34.16 31.48 15.30
N LYS A 919 -33.54 30.29 15.34
CA LYS A 919 -32.51 29.95 16.32
C LYS A 919 -31.26 30.82 16.18
N SER A 920 -30.76 31.02 14.96
CA SER A 920 -29.62 31.91 14.70
C SER A 920 -29.93 33.35 15.13
N LYS A 921 -31.15 33.84 14.84
CA LYS A 921 -31.62 35.17 15.27
C LYS A 921 -31.66 35.30 16.80
N VAL A 922 -32.13 34.28 17.53
CA VAL A 922 -32.07 34.27 19.01
C VAL A 922 -30.63 34.33 19.51
N ASN A 923 -29.73 33.55 18.92
CA ASN A 923 -28.31 33.58 19.30
C ASN A 923 -27.69 34.97 19.06
N LEU A 924 -28.03 35.64 17.96
CA LEU A 924 -27.61 37.01 17.69
C LEU A 924 -28.09 37.95 18.79
N ILE A 925 -29.37 37.90 19.17
CA ILE A 925 -29.99 38.70 20.25
C ILE A 925 -29.29 38.49 21.59
N GLN A 926 -28.93 37.25 21.90
CA GLN A 926 -28.23 36.90 23.14
C GLN A 926 -26.81 37.46 23.19
N LYS A 927 -26.14 37.51 22.03
CA LYS A 927 -24.74 37.93 21.91
C LYS A 927 -24.57 39.44 21.95
N VAL A 928 -25.38 40.19 21.19
CA VAL A 928 -25.20 41.65 21.07
C VAL A 928 -25.79 42.40 22.26
N GLU A 929 -25.34 43.63 22.51
CA GLU A 929 -25.88 44.58 23.49
C GLU A 929 -26.70 45.70 22.82
N THR A 930 -26.65 45.81 21.49
CA THR A 930 -27.46 46.76 20.70
C THR A 930 -28.94 46.62 21.03
N LYS A 931 -29.58 47.77 21.29
CA LYS A 931 -31.02 47.85 21.59
C LYS A 931 -31.78 48.35 20.38
N ILE A 932 -32.90 47.71 20.10
CA ILE A 932 -33.86 48.14 19.09
C ILE A 932 -34.74 49.26 19.67
N SER A 933 -34.80 50.37 18.96
CA SER A 933 -35.53 51.58 19.30
C SER A 933 -37.02 51.41 19.06
N ASP A 934 -37.42 50.83 17.92
CA ASP A 934 -38.82 50.57 17.57
C ASP A 934 -39.04 49.09 17.23
N LEU A 935 -39.92 48.43 17.99
CA LEU A 935 -40.27 47.02 17.80
C LEU A 935 -41.07 46.79 16.50
N LEU A 936 -41.62 47.85 15.89
CA LEU A 936 -42.30 47.79 14.59
C LEU A 936 -41.35 47.44 13.44
N ASP A 937 -40.06 47.77 13.56
CA ASP A 937 -39.05 47.49 12.54
C ASP A 937 -38.69 46.00 12.44
N ILE A 938 -39.25 45.14 13.30
CA ILE A 938 -39.00 43.70 13.32
C ILE A 938 -40.22 42.96 12.75
N ASP A 939 -40.01 42.13 11.74
CA ASP A 939 -41.11 41.45 11.05
C ASP A 939 -41.65 40.23 11.83
N ASP A 940 -40.75 39.43 12.42
CA ASP A 940 -41.10 38.15 13.07
C ASP A 940 -41.55 38.35 14.53
N THR A 941 -42.79 37.95 14.81
CA THR A 941 -43.42 38.03 16.14
C THR A 941 -42.67 37.24 17.22
N LYS A 942 -42.06 36.11 16.88
CA LYS A 942 -41.25 35.31 17.82
C LYS A 942 -39.95 36.02 18.17
N ILE A 943 -39.36 36.74 17.22
CA ILE A 943 -38.14 37.52 17.44
C ILE A 943 -38.44 38.73 18.33
N LYS A 944 -39.59 39.40 18.12
CA LYS A 944 -40.08 40.45 19.05
C LYS A 944 -40.13 39.94 20.49
N THR A 945 -40.67 38.74 20.72
CA THR A 945 -40.68 38.10 22.05
C THR A 945 -39.28 37.90 22.63
N GLN A 946 -38.33 37.40 21.83
CA GLN A 946 -36.96 37.14 22.28
C GLN A 946 -36.18 38.42 22.61
N LEU A 947 -36.41 39.50 21.85
CA LEU A 947 -35.85 40.81 22.13
C LEU A 947 -36.27 41.33 23.52
N LEU A 948 -37.52 41.12 23.93
CA LEU A 948 -37.99 41.46 25.28
C LEU A 948 -37.36 40.56 26.35
N ILE A 949 -37.33 39.24 26.15
CA ILE A 949 -36.72 38.29 27.10
C ILE A 949 -35.26 38.69 27.42
N HIS A 950 -34.49 39.03 26.39
CA HIS A 950 -33.07 39.41 26.52
C HIS A 950 -32.84 40.93 26.72
N LYS A 951 -33.90 41.71 26.91
CA LYS A 951 -33.85 43.17 27.16
C LYS A 951 -33.09 43.95 26.08
N ARG A 952 -33.22 43.55 24.82
CA ARG A 952 -32.63 44.17 23.62
C ARG A 952 -33.57 45.16 22.94
N VAL A 953 -34.53 45.71 23.68
CA VAL A 953 -35.47 46.73 23.23
C VAL A 953 -35.34 47.93 24.15
N ILE A 954 -35.45 49.14 23.59
CA ILE A 954 -35.52 50.36 24.39
C ILE A 954 -36.85 50.35 25.19
N PRO A 955 -36.80 50.50 26.53
CA PRO A 955 -37.99 50.49 27.36
C PRO A 955 -38.70 51.84 27.29
N ASN A 956 -39.48 52.03 26.22
CA ASN A 956 -40.43 53.12 26.02
C ASN A 956 -41.86 52.55 25.96
N TRP A 957 -42.87 53.41 26.14
CA TRP A 957 -44.26 52.94 26.12
C TRP A 957 -44.69 52.43 24.75
N SER A 958 -44.14 52.96 23.65
CA SER A 958 -44.46 52.50 22.29
C SER A 958 -44.20 51.00 22.13
N ASN A 959 -43.00 50.54 22.49
CA ASN A 959 -42.58 49.14 22.37
C ASN A 959 -43.36 48.20 23.30
N VAL A 960 -43.68 48.67 24.52
CA VAL A 960 -44.50 47.90 25.47
C VAL A 960 -45.91 47.70 24.93
N ILE A 961 -46.51 48.76 24.38
CA ILE A 961 -47.85 48.73 23.83
C ILE A 961 -47.90 47.89 22.56
N GLU A 962 -46.93 48.05 21.65
CA GLU A 962 -46.80 47.24 20.44
C GLU A 962 -46.75 45.74 20.77
N TYR A 963 -45.93 45.36 21.75
CA TYR A 963 -45.84 43.97 22.19
C TYR A 963 -47.13 43.48 22.86
N TYR A 964 -47.79 44.32 23.66
CA TYR A 964 -49.08 44.02 24.28
C TYR A 964 -50.19 43.83 23.24
N THR A 965 -50.23 44.67 22.20
CA THR A 965 -51.21 44.55 21.11
C THR A 965 -51.00 43.28 20.29
N LEU A 966 -49.74 42.88 20.08
CA LEU A 966 -49.38 41.64 19.39
C LEU A 966 -49.85 40.38 20.15
N LEU A 967 -49.91 40.44 21.49
CA LEU A 967 -50.39 39.35 22.34
C LEU A 967 -51.87 39.47 22.70
N GLU A 968 -52.70 39.94 21.76
CA GLU A 968 -54.15 40.07 21.92
C GLU A 968 -54.56 40.88 23.15
N LYS A 969 -53.78 41.93 23.49
CA LYS A 969 -54.03 42.78 24.67
C LYS A 969 -53.98 42.02 26.00
N LYS A 970 -53.04 41.07 26.14
CA LYS A 970 -52.76 40.37 27.41
C LYS A 970 -51.36 40.69 27.92
N ILE A 971 -51.27 40.95 29.23
CA ILE A 971 -49.98 41.06 29.92
C ILE A 971 -49.53 39.64 30.26
N THR A 972 -48.58 39.11 29.49
CA THR A 972 -48.02 37.77 29.68
C THR A 972 -46.84 37.77 30.64
N ASP A 973 -46.44 36.59 31.12
CA ASP A 973 -45.27 36.43 32.02
C ASP A 973 -43.99 37.05 31.46
N ILE A 974 -43.80 37.02 30.13
CA ILE A 974 -42.65 37.62 29.46
C ILE A 974 -42.68 39.14 29.61
N LEU A 975 -43.85 39.75 29.39
CA LEU A 975 -44.02 41.20 29.56
C LEU A 975 -43.93 41.58 31.04
N ILE A 976 -44.45 40.77 31.95
CA ILE A 976 -44.32 40.94 33.41
C ILE A 976 -42.84 40.96 33.81
N ASN A 977 -42.07 39.96 33.36
CA ASN A 977 -40.63 39.87 33.66
C ASN A 977 -39.86 41.07 33.10
N PHE A 978 -40.19 41.53 31.89
CA PHE A 978 -39.60 42.74 31.32
C PHE A 978 -39.93 43.99 32.16
N LEU A 979 -41.20 44.18 32.52
CA LEU A 979 -41.68 45.32 33.32
C LEU A 979 -41.20 45.30 34.77
N ASN A 980 -40.91 44.12 35.33
CA ASN A 980 -40.36 43.97 36.68
C ASN A 980 -38.87 44.32 36.79
N SER A 981 -38.17 44.52 35.66
CA SER A 981 -36.76 44.92 35.67
C SER A 981 -36.59 46.38 36.08
N GLU A 982 -35.69 46.66 37.01
CA GLU A 982 -35.41 48.01 37.51
C GLU A 982 -35.01 49.00 36.41
N ASP A 983 -34.13 48.57 35.52
CA ASP A 983 -33.67 49.27 34.33
C ASP A 983 -34.78 49.54 33.30
N VAL A 984 -35.92 48.85 33.38
CA VAL A 984 -37.09 49.06 32.53
C VAL A 984 -38.09 50.01 33.21
N TYR A 985 -38.60 49.67 34.41
CA TYR A 985 -39.63 50.50 35.04
C TYR A 985 -39.11 51.88 35.44
N SER A 986 -37.82 52.02 35.77
CA SER A 986 -37.22 53.34 36.07
C SER A 986 -37.13 54.26 34.86
N LYS A 987 -37.02 53.68 33.65
CA LYS A 987 -37.05 54.43 32.38
C LYS A 987 -38.48 54.76 31.98
N LEU A 988 -39.39 53.78 32.04
CA LEU A 988 -40.81 53.98 31.75
C LEU A 988 -41.46 55.00 32.69
N LEU A 989 -41.03 55.07 33.95
CA LEU A 989 -41.48 56.09 34.92
C LEU A 989 -41.25 57.53 34.42
N LYS A 990 -40.21 57.78 33.61
CA LYS A 990 -39.87 59.11 33.09
C LYS A 990 -40.77 59.54 31.93
N GLU A 991 -41.52 58.60 31.34
CA GLU A 991 -42.42 58.82 30.22
C GLU A 991 -43.87 58.63 30.68
N LYS A 992 -44.78 59.52 30.30
CA LYS A 992 -46.20 59.35 30.62
C LYS A 992 -46.87 58.46 29.59
N LEU A 993 -47.68 57.50 30.07
CA LEU A 993 -48.54 56.71 29.21
C LEU A 993 -49.60 57.63 28.55
N LEU A 994 -49.80 57.45 27.25
CA LEU A 994 -50.78 58.22 26.49
C LEU A 994 -52.21 57.82 26.84
N LYS A 995 -53.13 58.79 26.78
CA LYS A 995 -54.56 58.62 27.07
C LYS A 995 -55.23 57.51 26.25
N GLU A 996 -54.78 57.29 25.02
CA GLU A 996 -55.37 56.31 24.09
C GLU A 996 -55.16 54.85 24.56
N ASN A 997 -54.16 54.60 25.42
CA ASN A 997 -53.79 53.26 25.90
C ASN A 997 -54.56 52.83 27.16
N LYS A 998 -55.84 53.22 27.24
CA LYS A 998 -56.71 52.93 28.41
C LYS A 998 -56.83 51.44 28.71
N ASP A 999 -56.94 50.61 27.68
CA ASP A 999 -57.07 49.15 27.83
C ASP A 999 -55.84 48.55 28.53
N PHE A 1000 -54.64 48.95 28.10
CA PHE A 1000 -53.38 48.52 28.72
C PHE A 1000 -53.28 48.98 30.17
N GLU A 1001 -53.66 50.23 30.46
CA GLU A 1001 -53.66 50.75 31.84
C GLU A 1001 -54.58 49.93 32.76
N ILE A 1002 -55.76 49.52 32.29
CA ILE A 1002 -56.66 48.63 33.04
C ILE A 1002 -55.98 47.27 33.29
N SER A 1003 -55.40 46.65 32.26
CA SER A 1003 -54.69 45.37 32.41
C SER A 1003 -53.51 45.47 33.37
N LEU A 1004 -52.75 46.58 33.31
CA LEU A 1004 -51.60 46.84 34.18
C LEU A 1004 -52.05 46.98 35.64
N ILE A 1005 -53.13 47.73 35.88
CA ILE A 1005 -53.70 47.90 37.22
C ILE A 1005 -54.13 46.56 37.81
N LYS A 1006 -54.75 45.69 37.01
CA LYS A 1006 -55.23 44.38 37.47
C LYS A 1006 -54.12 43.32 37.61
N CYS A 1007 -52.89 43.60 37.18
CA CYS A 1007 -51.81 42.61 37.16
C CYS A 1007 -51.19 42.38 38.55
N ASN A 1008 -51.55 41.25 39.15
CA ASN A 1008 -51.10 40.90 40.50
C ASN A 1008 -49.70 40.26 40.52
N GLU A 1009 -49.16 39.89 39.38
CA GLU A 1009 -47.86 39.23 39.19
C GLU A 1009 -46.68 40.22 39.13
N LEU A 1010 -46.93 41.52 38.91
CA LEU A 1010 -45.88 42.54 38.99
C LEU A 1010 -45.26 42.61 40.40
N SER A 1011 -43.98 42.97 40.52
CA SER A 1011 -43.40 43.26 41.83
C SER A 1011 -44.06 44.51 42.45
N VAL A 1012 -43.97 44.67 43.76
CA VAL A 1012 -44.55 45.82 44.46
C VAL A 1012 -43.88 47.12 44.00
N GLU A 1013 -42.55 47.09 43.80
CA GLU A 1013 -41.72 48.20 43.35
C GLU A 1013 -42.03 48.61 41.92
N SER A 1014 -42.13 47.63 41.00
CA SER A 1014 -42.46 47.89 39.59
C SER A 1014 -43.89 48.42 39.48
N TYR A 1015 -44.86 47.80 40.14
CA TYR A 1015 -46.25 48.24 40.15
C TYR A 1015 -46.38 49.68 40.68
N ASN A 1016 -45.72 49.99 41.80
CA ASN A 1016 -45.69 51.33 42.39
C ASN A 1016 -45.10 52.37 41.43
N SER A 1017 -44.02 52.02 40.73
CA SER A 1017 -43.33 52.90 39.79
C SER A 1017 -44.15 53.12 38.52
N LEU A 1018 -44.59 52.05 37.87
CA LEU A 1018 -45.36 52.09 36.63
C LEU A 1018 -46.69 52.82 36.80
N LEU A 1019 -47.36 52.69 37.96
CA LEU A 1019 -48.58 53.45 38.26
C LEU A 1019 -48.36 54.98 38.23
N ASN A 1020 -47.18 55.49 38.60
CA ASN A 1020 -46.94 56.94 38.54
C ASN A 1020 -46.97 57.49 37.10
N SER A 1021 -46.57 56.67 36.14
CA SER A 1021 -46.57 57.01 34.71
C SER A 1021 -47.94 56.84 34.03
N THR A 1022 -48.92 56.21 34.68
CA THR A 1022 -50.25 56.00 34.06
C THR A 1022 -51.10 57.27 34.01
N TYR A 1023 -52.08 57.32 33.10
CA TYR A 1023 -52.82 58.53 32.79
C TYR A 1023 -54.07 58.73 33.67
N TYR A 1024 -54.83 57.67 33.94
CA TYR A 1024 -56.18 57.78 34.48
C TYR A 1024 -56.25 57.71 36.01
N ASN A 1025 -57.16 58.49 36.59
CA ASN A 1025 -57.68 58.26 37.94
C ASN A 1025 -59.05 57.58 37.82
N TRP A 1026 -59.31 56.60 38.69
CA TRP A 1026 -60.42 55.66 38.51
C TRP A 1026 -61.55 55.92 39.51
N ASN A 1027 -62.73 56.20 38.96
CA ASN A 1027 -63.99 56.29 39.72
C ASN A 1027 -64.64 54.92 39.96
N SER A 1028 -64.36 53.96 39.08
CA SER A 1028 -64.79 52.57 39.18
C SER A 1028 -63.82 51.76 38.34
N ILE A 1029 -63.16 50.81 38.99
CA ILE A 1029 -62.32 49.80 38.36
C ILE A 1029 -62.39 48.56 39.23
N ASP A 1030 -62.42 47.40 38.59
CA ASP A 1030 -62.51 46.12 39.27
C ASP A 1030 -61.10 45.59 39.58
N PHE A 1031 -60.79 45.42 40.87
CA PHE A 1031 -59.48 45.01 41.39
C PHE A 1031 -59.59 44.11 42.63
N ASP A 1032 -60.73 43.43 42.77
CA ASP A 1032 -61.05 42.44 43.82
C ASP A 1032 -59.94 41.39 44.04
N ASN A 1033 -59.27 40.98 42.97
CA ASN A 1033 -58.25 39.92 42.97
C ASN A 1033 -56.81 40.44 43.22
N LEU A 1034 -56.59 41.74 43.43
CA LEU A 1034 -55.27 42.27 43.75
C LEU A 1034 -54.82 41.87 45.16
N ASN A 1035 -53.51 41.78 45.37
CA ASN A 1035 -52.97 41.65 46.71
C ASN A 1035 -53.17 42.96 47.52
N VAL A 1036 -53.18 42.83 48.85
CA VAL A 1036 -53.51 43.93 49.77
C VAL A 1036 -52.56 45.13 49.62
N GLU A 1037 -51.26 44.88 49.43
CA GLU A 1037 -50.25 45.94 49.29
C GLU A 1037 -50.44 46.76 48.01
N LYS A 1038 -50.72 46.10 46.87
CA LYS A 1038 -50.98 46.77 45.59
C LYS A 1038 -52.31 47.49 45.57
N ALA A 1039 -53.35 46.90 46.15
CA ALA A 1039 -54.64 47.58 46.31
C ALA A 1039 -54.48 48.87 47.13
N LEU A 1040 -53.62 48.86 48.16
CA LEU A 1040 -53.29 50.04 48.96
C LEU A 1040 -52.47 51.07 48.16
N ILE A 1041 -51.52 50.65 47.31
CA ILE A 1041 -50.80 51.55 46.40
C ILE A 1041 -51.76 52.20 45.40
N LEU A 1042 -52.64 51.41 44.78
CA LEU A 1042 -53.64 51.87 43.82
C LEU A 1042 -54.61 52.86 44.48
N LEU A 1043 -55.10 52.55 45.68
CA LEU A 1043 -55.94 53.42 46.50
C LEU A 1043 -55.29 54.79 46.72
N ASN A 1044 -54.05 54.79 47.19
CA ASN A 1044 -53.35 56.03 47.51
C ASN A 1044 -53.09 56.88 46.26
N LYS A 1045 -52.74 56.26 45.13
CA LYS A 1045 -52.30 56.99 43.93
C LYS A 1045 -53.41 57.33 42.94
N LYS A 1046 -54.32 56.40 42.64
CA LYS A 1046 -55.18 56.48 41.44
C LYS A 1046 -56.67 56.32 41.69
N LEU A 1047 -57.11 55.79 42.84
CA LEU A 1047 -58.55 55.71 43.14
C LEU A 1047 -59.12 57.04 43.63
N ASN A 1048 -60.28 57.39 43.10
CA ASN A 1048 -61.11 58.48 43.62
C ASN A 1048 -62.10 57.94 44.66
N THR A 1049 -62.51 58.77 45.61
CA THR A 1049 -63.54 58.42 46.60
C THR A 1049 -64.90 58.39 45.93
N THR A 1050 -65.43 57.20 45.67
CA THR A 1050 -66.72 56.92 45.03
C THR A 1050 -67.34 55.70 45.70
N LYS A 1051 -68.67 55.55 45.59
CA LYS A 1051 -69.37 54.37 46.13
C LYS A 1051 -68.81 53.05 45.60
N SER A 1052 -68.60 52.95 44.28
CA SER A 1052 -68.07 51.72 43.67
C SER A 1052 -66.70 51.31 44.21
N ASN A 1053 -65.76 52.25 44.35
CA ASN A 1053 -64.43 51.94 44.91
C ASN A 1053 -64.51 51.65 46.42
N TYR A 1054 -65.40 52.34 47.13
CA TYR A 1054 -65.63 52.13 48.55
C TYR A 1054 -66.17 50.73 48.84
N ASP A 1055 -67.22 50.30 48.12
CA ASP A 1055 -67.86 49.00 48.28
C ASP A 1055 -66.85 47.87 47.98
N LEU A 1056 -66.10 47.98 46.87
CA LEU A 1056 -65.05 47.00 46.52
C LEU A 1056 -63.95 46.90 47.58
N LEU A 1057 -63.49 48.03 48.12
CA LEU A 1057 -62.50 48.03 49.20
C LEU A 1057 -63.07 47.42 50.47
N ARG A 1058 -64.32 47.72 50.81
CA ARG A 1058 -64.98 47.21 52.02
C ARG A 1058 -65.19 45.69 51.94
N GLU A 1059 -65.57 45.18 50.78
CA GLU A 1059 -65.85 43.77 50.55
C GLU A 1059 -64.58 42.90 50.50
N HIS A 1060 -63.54 43.36 49.79
CA HIS A 1060 -62.35 42.53 49.49
C HIS A 1060 -61.08 42.92 50.28
N PHE A 1061 -61.00 44.13 50.83
CA PHE A 1061 -59.78 44.67 51.45
C PHE A 1061 -60.05 45.28 52.84
N PRO A 1062 -60.00 44.47 53.92
CA PRO A 1062 -60.44 44.89 55.25
C PRO A 1062 -59.87 46.23 55.70
N ASN A 1063 -60.75 47.15 56.09
CA ASN A 1063 -60.45 48.52 56.55
C ASN A 1063 -59.84 49.47 55.51
N ASN A 1064 -59.55 49.05 54.28
CA ASN A 1064 -59.00 49.97 53.27
C ASN A 1064 -60.04 50.99 52.79
N HIS A 1065 -61.34 50.70 52.88
CA HIS A 1065 -62.42 51.66 52.63
C HIS A 1065 -62.35 52.86 53.59
N ILE A 1066 -61.89 52.65 54.83
CA ILE A 1066 -61.62 53.73 55.79
C ILE A 1066 -60.47 54.60 55.31
N ILE A 1067 -59.39 54.03 54.77
CA ILE A 1067 -58.26 54.79 54.22
C ILE A 1067 -58.71 55.62 52.99
N LEU A 1068 -59.60 55.08 52.16
CA LEU A 1068 -60.20 55.84 51.04
C LEU A 1068 -61.02 57.04 51.56
N ILE A 1069 -61.80 56.86 52.62
CA ILE A 1069 -62.51 57.96 53.29
C ILE A 1069 -61.50 58.96 53.89
N GLU A 1070 -60.44 58.52 54.56
CA GLU A 1070 -59.42 59.41 55.14
C GLU A 1070 -58.76 60.30 54.07
N LYS A 1071 -58.56 59.76 52.85
CA LYS A 1071 -57.96 60.48 51.72
C LYS A 1071 -58.81 61.66 51.26
N ASP A 1072 -60.15 61.53 51.28
CA ASP A 1072 -61.09 62.59 50.90
C ASP A 1072 -62.36 62.54 51.78
N PHE A 1073 -62.19 62.92 53.05
CA PHE A 1073 -63.28 62.88 54.03
C PHE A 1073 -64.40 63.85 53.66
N LYS A 1074 -64.07 64.95 52.98
CA LYS A 1074 -65.05 65.96 52.56
C LYS A 1074 -66.05 65.37 51.58
N LYS A 1075 -65.57 64.59 50.61
CA LYS A 1075 -66.45 63.93 49.63
C LYS A 1075 -67.31 62.82 50.25
N PHE A 1076 -66.77 62.11 51.23
CA PHE A 1076 -67.52 61.15 52.04
C PHE A 1076 -68.65 61.84 52.81
N ILE A 1077 -68.36 62.94 53.53
CA ILE A 1077 -69.35 63.59 54.39
C ILE A 1077 -70.46 64.32 53.60
N GLU A 1078 -70.14 64.85 52.42
CA GLU A 1078 -71.13 65.45 51.51
C GLU A 1078 -72.15 64.43 50.98
N ASN A 1079 -71.74 63.16 50.84
CA ASN A 1079 -72.58 62.08 50.30
C ASN A 1079 -72.72 60.91 51.29
N ILE A 1080 -72.81 61.22 52.59
CA ILE A 1080 -72.80 60.22 53.67
C ILE A 1080 -73.85 59.11 53.48
N SER A 1081 -75.01 59.43 52.91
CA SER A 1081 -76.09 58.47 52.64
C SER A 1081 -75.77 57.44 51.56
N GLU A 1082 -74.74 57.69 50.73
CA GLU A 1082 -74.32 56.75 49.68
C GLU A 1082 -73.37 55.67 50.21
N PHE A 1083 -72.68 55.94 51.32
CA PHE A 1083 -71.68 55.08 51.94
C PHE A 1083 -72.24 54.41 53.19
N GLU A 1084 -72.41 53.09 53.15
CA GLU A 1084 -72.84 52.35 54.33
C GLU A 1084 -71.66 52.20 55.30
N THR A 1085 -71.89 52.59 56.56
CA THR A 1085 -70.92 52.44 57.66
C THR A 1085 -71.53 51.61 58.78
N ASP A 1086 -70.82 50.59 59.23
CA ASP A 1086 -71.20 49.84 60.42
C ASP A 1086 -70.63 50.46 61.72
N GLU A 1087 -70.94 49.84 62.87
CA GLU A 1087 -70.48 50.32 64.18
C GLU A 1087 -68.94 50.40 64.28
N ASN A 1088 -68.22 49.49 63.63
CA ASN A 1088 -66.76 49.46 63.66
C ASN A 1088 -66.17 50.53 62.74
N ASP A 1089 -66.78 50.76 61.58
CA ASP A 1089 -66.39 51.84 60.66
C ASP A 1089 -66.50 53.22 61.35
N VAL A 1090 -67.62 53.48 62.04
CA VAL A 1090 -67.82 54.70 62.82
C VAL A 1090 -66.72 54.86 63.86
N LEU A 1091 -66.38 53.78 64.57
CA LEU A 1091 -65.33 53.79 65.58
C LEU A 1091 -63.95 54.12 64.97
N LEU A 1092 -63.61 53.52 63.83
CA LEU A 1092 -62.34 53.76 63.13
C LEU A 1092 -62.23 55.20 62.61
N LEU A 1093 -63.31 55.76 62.05
CA LEU A 1093 -63.36 57.15 61.59
C LEU A 1093 -63.21 58.15 62.74
N LEU A 1094 -63.87 57.92 63.88
CA LEU A 1094 -63.72 58.78 65.06
C LEU A 1094 -62.33 58.66 65.69
N LYS A 1095 -61.67 57.50 65.59
CA LYS A 1095 -60.28 57.30 66.03
C LYS A 1095 -59.24 57.87 65.07
N SER A 1096 -59.55 58.05 63.79
CA SER A 1096 -58.57 58.44 62.77
C SER A 1096 -57.89 59.77 63.07
N ASN A 1097 -56.55 59.82 63.04
CA ASN A 1097 -55.81 61.08 63.20
C ASN A 1097 -55.76 61.92 61.91
N LYS A 1098 -56.18 61.36 60.76
CA LYS A 1098 -56.18 62.08 59.47
C LYS A 1098 -57.42 62.95 59.27
N ILE A 1099 -58.50 62.66 60.01
CA ILE A 1099 -59.74 63.43 59.95
C ILE A 1099 -59.68 64.54 61.01
N SER A 1100 -59.92 65.78 60.57
CA SER A 1100 -59.89 66.94 61.47
C SER A 1100 -60.97 66.85 62.55
N LEU A 1101 -60.71 67.46 63.72
CA LEU A 1101 -61.68 67.51 64.81
C LEU A 1101 -63.03 68.12 64.39
N GLU A 1102 -63.00 69.11 63.48
CA GLU A 1102 -64.20 69.74 62.93
C GLU A 1102 -65.04 68.78 62.09
N ASN A 1103 -64.39 68.00 61.24
CA ASN A 1103 -65.04 67.00 60.41
C ASN A 1103 -65.62 65.85 61.25
N LYS A 1104 -64.89 65.39 62.28
CA LYS A 1104 -65.41 64.39 63.23
C LYS A 1104 -66.62 64.91 63.99
N PHE A 1105 -66.54 66.13 64.50
CA PHE A 1105 -67.67 66.75 65.21
C PHE A 1105 -68.89 66.85 64.31
N TYR A 1106 -68.72 67.29 63.05
CA TYR A 1106 -69.82 67.34 62.09
C TYR A 1106 -70.36 65.94 61.73
N TYR A 1107 -69.50 64.94 61.57
CA TYR A 1107 -69.91 63.56 61.34
C TYR A 1107 -70.79 63.02 62.48
N ILE A 1108 -70.45 63.31 63.74
CA ILE A 1108 -71.28 62.94 64.89
C ILE A 1108 -72.70 63.53 64.77
N THR A 1109 -72.86 64.75 64.27
CA THR A 1109 -74.20 65.35 64.07
C THR A 1109 -75.04 64.66 62.99
N LYS A 1110 -74.45 63.77 62.20
CA LYS A 1110 -75.11 63.00 61.14
C LYS A 1110 -75.29 61.53 61.48
N LEU A 1111 -74.77 61.07 62.61
CA LEU A 1111 -74.94 59.70 63.08
C LEU A 1111 -76.31 59.51 63.72
N ASP A 1112 -76.88 58.32 63.56
CA ASP A 1112 -78.03 57.91 64.36
C ASP A 1112 -77.59 57.76 65.82
N GLU A 1113 -78.41 58.28 66.76
CA GLU A 1113 -78.11 58.21 68.19
C GLU A 1113 -77.97 56.76 68.70
N SER A 1114 -78.64 55.81 68.06
CA SER A 1114 -78.48 54.37 68.33
C SER A 1114 -77.04 53.90 68.11
N THR A 1115 -76.36 54.36 67.05
CA THR A 1115 -74.96 54.01 66.77
C THR A 1115 -74.00 54.53 67.83
N ILE A 1116 -74.32 55.68 68.44
CA ILE A 1116 -73.53 56.25 69.54
C ILE A 1116 -73.66 55.39 70.79
N THR A 1117 -74.86 54.89 71.09
CA THR A 1117 -75.17 54.13 72.31
C THR A 1117 -74.79 52.64 72.24
N LEU A 1118 -74.73 52.05 71.04
CA LEU A 1118 -74.39 50.63 70.84
C LEU A 1118 -72.96 50.27 71.31
N ASN A 1119 -71.99 51.17 71.11
CA ASN A 1119 -70.59 50.92 71.46
C ASN A 1119 -70.06 51.88 72.54
N LYS A 1120 -69.55 51.32 73.65
CA LYS A 1120 -69.01 52.10 74.78
C LYS A 1120 -67.84 53.01 74.40
N GLU A 1121 -66.93 52.54 73.55
CA GLU A 1121 -65.80 53.33 73.08
C GLU A 1121 -66.25 54.43 72.10
N THR A 1122 -67.26 54.18 71.26
CA THR A 1122 -67.88 55.22 70.41
C THR A 1122 -68.52 56.30 71.27
N SER A 1123 -69.37 55.93 72.24
CA SER A 1123 -69.97 56.85 73.22
C SER A 1123 -68.90 57.71 73.92
N LYS A 1124 -67.80 57.09 74.36
CA LYS A 1124 -66.68 57.76 75.00
C LYS A 1124 -66.00 58.76 74.06
N LEU A 1125 -65.66 58.35 72.82
CA LEU A 1125 -65.01 59.23 71.85
C LEU A 1125 -65.92 60.39 71.44
N VAL A 1126 -67.22 60.17 71.27
CA VAL A 1126 -68.22 61.21 71.01
C VAL A 1126 -68.21 62.25 72.15
N GLY A 1127 -68.27 61.80 73.40
CA GLY A 1127 -68.18 62.69 74.57
C GLY A 1127 -66.86 63.49 74.61
N GLU A 1128 -65.74 62.85 74.28
CA GLU A 1128 -64.44 63.52 74.24
C GLU A 1128 -64.36 64.57 73.11
N ILE A 1129 -64.90 64.27 71.93
CA ILE A 1129 -64.93 65.18 70.78
C ILE A 1129 -65.82 66.38 71.06
N ILE A 1130 -67.01 66.16 71.67
CA ILE A 1130 -67.93 67.24 72.09
C ILE A 1130 -67.23 68.18 73.08
N LEU A 1131 -66.54 67.62 74.08
CA LEU A 1131 -65.78 68.39 75.06
C LEU A 1131 -64.62 69.17 74.41
N GLN A 1132 -63.85 68.53 73.54
CA GLN A 1132 -62.73 69.17 72.83
C GLN A 1132 -63.19 70.32 71.94
N LYS A 1133 -64.32 70.18 71.23
CA LYS A 1133 -64.90 71.27 70.44
C LYS A 1133 -65.59 72.33 71.32
N SER A 1134 -65.97 71.96 72.55
CA SER A 1134 -66.74 72.79 73.49
C SER A 1134 -68.03 73.35 72.87
N LYS A 1135 -68.68 72.55 72.02
CA LYS A 1135 -69.94 72.86 71.35
C LYS A 1135 -70.95 71.76 71.61
N ILE A 1136 -72.20 72.14 71.79
CA ILE A 1136 -73.31 71.22 72.08
C ILE A 1136 -73.81 70.60 70.77
N ILE A 1137 -74.13 69.31 70.83
CA ILE A 1137 -74.91 68.58 69.84
C ILE A 1137 -76.28 68.28 70.47
N GLU A 1138 -77.37 68.49 69.74
CA GLU A 1138 -78.71 68.09 70.17
C GLU A 1138 -78.77 66.55 70.22
N LEU A 1139 -78.90 66.01 71.43
CA LEU A 1139 -78.95 64.57 71.70
C LEU A 1139 -80.10 64.32 72.67
N SER A 1140 -80.76 63.17 72.55
CA SER A 1140 -81.70 62.72 73.57
C SER A 1140 -81.01 62.57 74.92
N ILE A 1141 -81.80 62.70 76.00
CA ILE A 1141 -81.27 62.59 77.35
C ILE A 1141 -80.68 61.19 77.62
N ASP A 1142 -81.26 60.14 77.04
CA ASP A 1142 -80.76 58.76 77.17
C ASP A 1142 -79.38 58.61 76.52
N THR A 1143 -79.18 59.17 75.32
CA THR A 1143 -77.87 59.17 74.66
C THR A 1143 -76.85 59.98 75.43
N LEU A 1144 -77.22 61.17 75.93
CA LEU A 1144 -76.34 62.00 76.74
C LEU A 1144 -75.94 61.28 78.04
N LYS A 1145 -76.88 60.59 78.69
CA LYS A 1145 -76.61 59.74 79.86
C LYS A 1145 -75.65 58.61 79.53
N HIS A 1146 -75.84 57.96 78.39
CA HIS A 1146 -74.94 56.90 77.93
C HIS A 1146 -73.51 57.42 77.69
N ILE A 1147 -73.36 58.60 77.09
CA ILE A 1147 -72.06 59.25 76.91
C ILE A 1147 -71.43 59.59 78.26
N VAL A 1148 -72.18 60.20 79.18
CA VAL A 1148 -71.70 60.59 80.52
C VAL A 1148 -71.21 59.36 81.30
N VAL A 1149 -71.93 58.24 81.27
CA VAL A 1149 -71.54 57.02 81.99
C VAL A 1149 -70.26 56.40 81.41
N ASN A 1150 -70.08 56.46 80.09
CA ASN A 1150 -68.95 55.82 79.41
C ASN A 1150 -67.67 56.69 79.37
N LEU A 1151 -67.75 58.00 79.66
CA LEU A 1151 -66.56 58.83 79.85
C LEU A 1151 -65.73 58.33 81.05
N LEU A 1152 -64.42 58.15 80.86
CA LEU A 1152 -63.58 57.48 81.87
C LEU A 1152 -63.30 58.32 83.13
N ARG A 1153 -63.05 59.62 82.96
CA ARG A 1153 -62.68 60.52 84.07
C ARG A 1153 -63.90 61.25 84.58
N GLU A 1154 -64.06 61.25 85.90
CA GLU A 1154 -65.09 62.03 86.59
C GLU A 1154 -65.11 63.49 86.11
N GLU A 1155 -63.95 64.13 86.04
CA GLU A 1155 -63.75 65.48 85.46
C GLU A 1155 -64.49 65.66 84.13
N LYS A 1156 -64.29 64.74 83.17
CA LYS A 1156 -64.92 64.85 81.83
C LYS A 1156 -66.44 64.69 81.91
N ARG A 1157 -66.94 63.82 82.79
CA ARG A 1157 -68.39 63.65 83.02
C ARG A 1157 -69.01 64.95 83.51
N ILE A 1158 -68.39 65.59 84.50
CA ILE A 1158 -68.87 66.84 85.07
C ILE A 1158 -68.73 68.00 84.08
N LEU A 1159 -67.64 68.07 83.32
CA LEU A 1159 -67.47 69.05 82.25
C LEU A 1159 -68.55 68.91 81.17
N LEU A 1160 -68.96 67.69 80.82
CA LEU A 1160 -70.00 67.46 79.82
C LEU A 1160 -71.38 67.88 80.36
N ILE A 1161 -71.70 67.51 81.61
CA ILE A 1161 -72.93 67.97 82.28
C ILE A 1161 -72.95 69.50 82.38
N ASN A 1162 -71.82 70.11 82.74
CA ASN A 1162 -71.68 71.56 82.74
C ASN A 1162 -71.92 72.14 81.34
N LEU A 1163 -71.35 71.55 80.28
CA LEU A 1163 -71.57 72.04 78.93
C LEU A 1163 -73.07 72.03 78.55
N TYR A 1164 -73.81 70.99 78.95
CA TYR A 1164 -75.24 70.86 78.68
C TYR A 1164 -76.16 71.52 79.72
N PHE A 1165 -75.62 72.08 80.81
CA PHE A 1165 -76.36 72.43 82.03
C PHE A 1165 -77.57 73.38 81.81
N GLU A 1166 -77.47 74.31 80.86
CA GLU A 1166 -78.56 75.25 80.54
C GLU A 1166 -79.58 74.69 79.54
N LYS A 1167 -79.29 73.55 78.90
CA LYS A 1167 -80.11 72.94 77.85
C LYS A 1167 -80.95 71.75 78.33
N ILE A 1168 -80.63 71.17 79.47
CA ILE A 1168 -81.38 70.05 80.06
C ILE A 1168 -82.20 70.50 81.28
N THR A 1169 -83.29 69.78 81.57
CA THR A 1169 -84.18 70.14 82.68
C THR A 1169 -83.53 69.86 84.04
N ASN A 1170 -84.11 70.41 85.11
CA ASN A 1170 -83.61 70.16 86.46
C ASN A 1170 -83.64 68.66 86.82
N ASP A 1171 -84.68 67.94 86.40
CA ASP A 1171 -84.81 66.49 86.65
C ASP A 1171 -83.74 65.70 85.88
N ASP A 1172 -83.45 66.09 84.64
CA ASP A 1172 -82.38 65.49 83.83
C ASP A 1172 -80.98 65.74 84.42
N ILE A 1173 -80.72 66.96 84.91
CA ILE A 1173 -79.46 67.29 85.60
C ILE A 1173 -79.28 66.40 86.82
N ILE A 1174 -80.34 66.22 87.61
CA ILE A 1174 -80.33 65.34 88.78
C ILE A 1174 -80.07 63.89 88.36
N ASP A 1175 -80.75 63.40 87.33
CA ASP A 1175 -80.58 62.02 86.85
C ASP A 1175 -79.18 61.74 86.31
N LEU A 1176 -78.61 62.68 85.53
CA LEU A 1176 -77.22 62.60 85.06
C LEU A 1176 -76.23 62.61 86.22
N LEU A 1177 -76.40 63.51 87.21
CA LEU A 1177 -75.49 63.57 88.36
C LEU A 1177 -75.62 62.35 89.27
N LYS A 1178 -76.81 61.77 89.42
CA LYS A 1178 -77.00 60.49 90.13
C LYS A 1178 -76.30 59.32 89.44
N SER A 1179 -76.10 59.38 88.12
CA SER A 1179 -75.33 58.37 87.39
C SER A 1179 -73.82 58.43 87.66
N ILE A 1180 -73.35 59.46 88.37
CA ILE A 1180 -71.95 59.64 88.76
C ILE A 1180 -71.81 59.33 90.26
N TRP A 1181 -70.91 58.40 90.58
CA TRP A 1181 -70.60 58.01 91.95
C TRP A 1181 -70.20 59.23 92.79
N ASN A 1182 -70.74 59.34 94.01
CA ASN A 1182 -70.56 60.43 94.98
C ASN A 1182 -71.34 61.73 94.69
N TYR A 1183 -71.80 61.99 93.46
CA TYR A 1183 -72.60 63.19 93.13
C TYR A 1183 -74.09 63.00 93.42
N ASP A 1184 -74.55 61.76 93.54
CA ASP A 1184 -75.87 61.42 94.08
C ASP A 1184 -76.09 61.98 95.50
N ASN A 1185 -75.01 62.14 96.27
CA ASN A 1185 -75.06 62.74 97.60
C ASN A 1185 -75.47 64.23 97.61
N LEU A 1186 -75.37 64.95 96.48
CA LEU A 1186 -75.86 66.33 96.36
C LEU A 1186 -77.37 66.46 96.59
N PHE A 1187 -78.10 65.35 96.47
CA PHE A 1187 -79.56 65.30 96.58
C PHE A 1187 -80.03 64.43 97.76
N LYS A 1188 -79.15 64.22 98.76
CA LYS A 1188 -79.45 63.52 100.02
C LYS A 1188 -79.32 64.49 101.20
N ASN A 1189 -79.98 64.17 102.32
CA ASN A 1189 -79.91 64.94 103.56
C ASN A 1189 -78.56 64.72 104.28
N ARG A 1190 -77.49 65.23 103.66
CA ARG A 1190 -76.09 65.16 104.10
C ARG A 1190 -75.35 66.42 103.63
N LYS A 1191 -74.17 66.68 104.19
CA LYS A 1191 -73.25 67.72 103.71
C LYS A 1191 -72.07 67.09 102.96
N PRO A 1192 -72.26 66.60 101.72
CA PRO A 1192 -71.20 65.94 100.97
C PRO A 1192 -70.05 66.90 100.70
N THR A 1193 -68.88 66.30 100.50
CA THR A 1193 -67.68 67.04 100.12
C THR A 1193 -67.21 66.58 98.74
N PHE A 1194 -66.73 67.53 97.95
CA PHE A 1194 -66.23 67.33 96.60
C PHE A 1194 -64.88 68.01 96.48
N ASP A 1195 -63.96 67.43 95.72
CA ASP A 1195 -62.66 68.05 95.50
C ASP A 1195 -62.82 69.46 94.93
N LYS A 1196 -61.97 70.37 95.40
CA LYS A 1196 -61.96 71.80 95.08
C LYS A 1196 -61.38 72.05 93.70
N THR A 1197 -61.99 71.45 92.69
CA THR A 1197 -61.64 71.57 91.28
C THR A 1197 -62.49 72.64 90.61
N GLU A 1198 -62.00 73.17 89.50
CA GLU A 1198 -62.71 74.22 88.77
C GLU A 1198 -64.02 73.71 88.15
N TYR A 1199 -64.05 72.47 87.66
CA TYR A 1199 -65.27 71.86 87.11
C TYR A 1199 -66.34 71.63 88.19
N ASN A 1200 -65.94 71.25 89.42
CA ASN A 1200 -66.87 71.11 90.54
C ASN A 1200 -67.35 72.46 91.06
N ARG A 1201 -66.47 73.46 91.13
CA ARG A 1201 -66.88 74.83 91.45
C ARG A 1201 -67.98 75.32 90.50
N ILE A 1202 -67.75 75.19 89.19
CA ILE A 1202 -68.72 75.61 88.16
C ILE A 1202 -70.02 74.83 88.29
N LEU A 1203 -69.95 73.51 88.50
CA LEU A 1203 -71.14 72.69 88.68
C LEU A 1203 -71.94 73.14 89.91
N LEU A 1204 -71.29 73.31 91.06
CA LEU A 1204 -71.93 73.70 92.31
C LEU A 1204 -72.50 75.13 92.25
N GLU A 1205 -71.81 76.06 91.60
CA GLU A 1205 -72.33 77.41 91.34
C GLU A 1205 -73.62 77.36 90.52
N ARG A 1206 -73.63 76.57 89.45
CA ARG A 1206 -74.82 76.44 88.59
C ARG A 1206 -75.95 75.70 89.27
N LEU A 1207 -75.66 74.65 90.05
CA LEU A 1207 -76.65 73.97 90.88
C LEU A 1207 -77.24 74.92 91.93
N LYS A 1208 -76.43 75.78 92.56
CA LYS A 1208 -76.91 76.78 93.52
C LYS A 1208 -77.77 77.84 92.84
N ALA A 1209 -77.36 78.32 91.66
CA ALA A 1209 -78.11 79.31 90.89
C ALA A 1209 -79.49 78.80 90.45
N LYS A 1210 -79.59 77.51 90.06
CA LYS A 1210 -80.88 76.85 89.78
C LYS A 1210 -81.65 76.41 91.03
N GLY A 1211 -81.13 76.69 92.22
CA GLY A 1211 -81.75 76.29 93.48
C GLY A 1211 -81.80 74.77 93.69
N LEU A 1212 -80.92 74.00 93.05
CA LEU A 1212 -80.79 72.54 93.22
C LEU A 1212 -79.94 72.16 94.45
N ILE A 1213 -79.12 73.09 94.93
CA ILE A 1213 -78.45 73.03 96.23
C ILE A 1213 -78.61 74.37 96.97
N LYS A 1214 -78.49 74.35 98.30
CA LYS A 1214 -78.71 75.53 99.13
C LYS A 1214 -77.50 76.47 99.12
N ASN A 1215 -76.31 75.91 99.35
CA ASN A 1215 -75.05 76.66 99.34
C ASN A 1215 -73.84 75.71 99.26
N TYR A 1216 -72.67 76.22 98.85
CA TYR A 1216 -71.40 75.50 98.98
C TYR A 1216 -70.32 76.44 99.53
N TYR A 1217 -69.34 75.89 100.26
CA TYR A 1217 -68.26 76.65 100.89
C TYR A 1217 -67.01 75.78 101.08
N ASP A 1218 -65.86 76.40 101.38
CA ASP A 1218 -64.60 75.67 101.62
C ASP A 1218 -64.71 74.75 102.84
N ASN A 1219 -64.32 73.48 102.69
CA ASN A 1219 -64.41 72.50 103.77
C ASN A 1219 -63.35 72.79 104.84
N LYS A 1220 -63.79 73.28 106.01
CA LYS A 1220 -62.92 73.60 107.16
C LYS A 1220 -62.01 72.47 107.63
N TRP A 1221 -62.30 71.22 107.28
CA TRP A 1221 -61.55 70.04 107.72
C TRP A 1221 -60.59 69.49 106.65
N ASN A 1222 -60.74 69.94 105.40
CA ASN A 1222 -59.87 69.60 104.29
C ASN A 1222 -59.94 70.73 103.26
N ASP A 1223 -58.94 71.62 103.25
CA ASP A 1223 -58.91 72.82 102.39
C ASP A 1223 -58.88 72.49 100.88
N LYS A 1224 -58.70 71.20 100.54
CA LYS A 1224 -58.76 70.68 99.17
C LYS A 1224 -60.17 70.29 98.72
N GLU A 1225 -61.20 70.46 99.55
CA GLU A 1225 -62.59 70.10 99.21
C GLU A 1225 -63.56 71.27 99.41
N PHE A 1226 -64.59 71.34 98.58
CA PHE A 1226 -65.82 72.07 98.86
C PHE A 1226 -66.75 71.21 99.72
N ARG A 1227 -67.36 71.80 100.75
CA ARG A 1227 -68.50 71.20 101.45
C ARG A 1227 -69.79 71.84 100.98
N VAL A 1228 -70.74 71.00 100.60
CA VAL A 1228 -72.03 71.43 100.05
C VAL A 1228 -73.12 71.28 101.09
N THR A 1229 -73.97 72.29 101.21
CA THR A 1229 -75.25 72.20 101.92
C THR A 1229 -76.31 71.92 100.87
N THR A 1230 -76.83 70.69 100.88
CA THR A 1230 -77.91 70.28 100.00
C THR A 1230 -79.22 70.97 100.43
N ASN A 1231 -80.25 70.93 99.57
CA ASN A 1231 -81.58 71.43 99.92
C ASN A 1231 -82.35 70.51 100.89
N TYR A 1232 -81.79 69.35 101.21
CA TYR A 1232 -82.47 68.24 101.86
C TYR A 1232 -82.02 68.05 103.30
#